data_AF-Q1LDV5-F1
#
_entry.id   AF-Q1LDV5-F1
#
_cell.length_a   1.000
_cell.length_b   1.000
_cell.length_c   1.000
_cell.angle_alpha   90.00
_cell.angle_beta   90.00
_cell.angle_gamma   90.00
#
_symmetry.space_group_name_H-M   'P 1'
#
loop_
_entity.id
_entity.type
_entity.pdbx_description
1 polymer ?
#
loop_
_entity_poly.entity_id
_entity_poly.type
_entity_poly.pdbx_seq_one_letter_code
_entity_poly.pdbx_strand_id
1 'polypeptide(L)'
;MSRLTRLWPLAAIAAASLTACGGSDSGTASTPAATTSGVVTGSYFEHAKVCIDANANAQCDSGEASTYTDAKGAFTLTGQGAVVAEIGTDAFRNDDTGAHNAVTRKLVFRAPAGANAVVSAISTELAALMDSNGGKLDDARNQLATRLGVTADKLLEDHNKETDSNIKATLQAEIEQAIDLIATAVASGGDIGTAIRDGVTKRVALQNIKNVVVIYAENRGFDNLYGLFPGANGIPGVNPTAVGTVEPQKDFDGSTLASLPPTWGGFTASGQTVTLPQASTVGWANKPFRIDDPAGVNGTGVVVGQNVITRDLVHRFYNNQMQINGGKNDKFTAFSDAGGLVMGYYDGSAMSMWKLAQQYTLADNFFMGAFGGSFLNHQYLVCACAPVYPNAETSVASGSISVVDTDANGNFKSLSLKPTSPASIQTGTAQYVNDSTLTAKDGTGVYYAVNTMQPPYQPSGNAPASTDSTKLLADPTKATTLPAQTQDTIASLLDRRGISWAWYSGAWSAVTANSALIYNNTTPNFQPHHQPFNYYSAFSPIDHADYRAAHLKDYDSSFLADAAAGKLPAVSFYKPQGNLNQHAGYANVTDGDAHIANVIAQLQKSPQWNNMLIVVTYDENGGFYDHAPVPKADRWGPGTRIPAIVISPFAKRGFVDHTQYDTASVLRFITHRFALPTLPGLKLRDDSLIANGKPAMGDLTNALTFPAQ
;
A
#
# COMPACT_ATOMS: atom_id res chain seq x y z
N MET A 1 45.56 50.63 44.96
CA MET A 1 46.68 51.09 44.11
C MET A 1 46.08 51.34 42.73
N SER A 2 45.59 52.54 42.42
CA SER A 2 46.34 53.72 41.95
C SER A 2 47.10 53.44 40.65
N ARG A 3 46.96 54.17 39.53
CA ARG A 3 46.18 55.36 39.11
C ARG A 3 46.49 55.58 37.62
N LEU A 4 45.50 56.06 36.84
CA LEU A 4 45.50 57.18 35.87
C LEU A 4 46.57 57.23 34.75
N THR A 5 46.28 57.63 33.50
CA THR A 5 45.62 58.86 32.98
C THR A 5 45.05 58.60 31.55
N ARG A 6 43.82 58.95 31.10
CA ARG A 6 43.11 60.25 30.85
C ARG A 6 43.89 61.20 29.91
N LEU A 7 43.39 61.88 28.84
CA LEU A 7 42.08 62.40 28.34
C LEU A 7 42.22 62.71 26.80
N TRP A 8 41.29 62.39 25.87
CA TRP A 8 40.11 63.15 25.31
C TRP A 8 40.42 64.40 24.43
N PRO A 9 39.51 64.91 23.55
CA PRO A 9 38.60 64.26 22.59
C PRO A 9 38.51 65.01 21.21
N LEU A 10 37.84 64.44 20.20
CA LEU A 10 37.26 65.21 19.08
C LEU A 10 35.91 64.60 18.68
N ALA A 11 34.90 65.47 18.62
CA ALA A 11 33.49 65.17 18.41
C ALA A 11 33.13 65.11 16.92
N ALA A 12 32.12 64.31 16.57
CA ALA A 12 31.26 64.56 15.42
C ALA A 12 29.84 64.04 15.74
N ILE A 13 28.94 65.00 15.95
CA ILE A 13 27.50 64.83 16.06
C ILE A 13 26.93 65.00 14.65
N ALA A 14 26.08 64.06 14.21
CA ALA A 14 25.13 64.30 13.13
C ALA A 14 23.82 63.58 13.46
N ALA A 15 22.92 64.31 14.10
CA ALA A 15 21.50 64.00 14.21
C ALA A 15 20.79 64.68 13.02
N ALA A 16 19.90 63.96 12.34
CA ALA A 16 18.92 64.54 11.42
C ALA A 16 17.73 63.59 11.32
N SER A 17 16.46 64.01 11.29
CA SER A 17 15.78 65.18 11.83
C SER A 17 14.30 64.82 11.68
N LEU A 18 13.52 64.87 12.76
CA LEU A 18 12.07 64.94 12.65
C LEU A 18 11.73 66.32 12.07
N THR A 19 11.07 66.33 10.93
CA THR A 19 10.33 67.48 10.44
C THR A 19 8.89 67.05 10.18
N ALA A 20 8.06 67.23 11.21
CA ALA A 20 6.67 67.57 11.02
C ALA A 20 6.62 69.03 10.55
N CYS A 21 6.21 69.25 9.32
CA CYS A 21 5.65 70.53 8.89
C CYS A 21 4.17 70.29 8.61
N GLY A 22 3.32 70.87 9.47
CA GLY A 22 1.94 71.11 9.12
C GLY A 22 1.89 72.10 7.96
N GLY A 23 1.47 71.60 6.80
CA GLY A 23 1.04 72.39 5.65
C GLY A 23 -0.37 71.92 5.31
N SER A 24 -1.34 72.78 5.55
CA SER A 24 -2.72 72.61 5.09
C SER A 24 -2.76 72.76 3.58
N ASP A 25 -2.55 71.66 2.86
CA ASP A 25 -2.83 71.55 1.43
C ASP A 25 -3.94 70.52 1.22
N SER A 26 -5.08 71.01 0.74
CA SER A 26 -6.23 70.22 0.29
C SER A 26 -5.91 69.55 -1.05
N GLY A 27 -5.04 68.55 -1.02
CA GLY A 27 -4.74 67.64 -2.11
C GLY A 27 -4.88 66.21 -1.62
N THR A 28 -5.93 65.52 -2.04
CA THR A 28 -6.16 64.10 -1.77
C THR A 28 -5.10 63.25 -2.49
N ALA A 29 -3.90 63.15 -1.93
CA ALA A 29 -2.96 62.10 -2.30
C ALA A 29 -3.43 60.82 -1.60
N SER A 30 -4.19 60.00 -2.34
CA SER A 30 -4.55 58.66 -1.91
C SER A 30 -3.27 57.86 -1.68
N THR A 31 -2.99 57.49 -0.43
CA THR A 31 -2.00 56.45 -0.11
C THR A 31 -2.34 55.22 -0.97
N PRO A 32 -1.40 54.64 -1.74
CA PRO A 32 -1.69 53.43 -2.50
C PRO A 32 -2.30 52.40 -1.58
N ALA A 33 -3.46 51.85 -1.95
CA ALA A 33 -4.06 50.78 -1.17
C ALA A 33 -3.04 49.65 -1.06
N ALA A 34 -2.80 49.16 0.16
CA ALA A 34 -1.83 48.09 0.38
C ALA A 34 -2.21 46.89 -0.50
N THR A 35 -1.23 46.27 -1.17
CA THR A 35 -1.46 45.12 -2.05
C THR A 35 -0.74 43.88 -1.53
N THR A 36 -1.27 42.72 -1.91
CA THR A 36 -0.66 41.41 -1.69
C THR A 36 -0.49 40.73 -3.05
N SER A 37 0.71 40.27 -3.37
CA SER A 37 1.04 39.58 -4.63
C SER A 37 1.82 38.30 -4.33
N GLY A 38 1.63 37.28 -5.17
CA GLY A 38 2.28 35.99 -4.98
C GLY A 38 1.96 35.02 -6.11
N VAL A 39 2.23 33.74 -5.85
CA VAL A 39 1.91 32.63 -6.75
C VAL A 39 1.09 31.55 -6.02
N VAL A 40 0.10 30.97 -6.70
CA VAL A 40 -0.57 29.74 -6.26
C VAL A 40 0.09 28.56 -6.95
N THR A 41 0.72 27.67 -6.19
CA THR A 41 1.67 26.69 -6.73
C THR A 41 1.59 25.30 -6.09
N GLY A 42 2.08 24.35 -6.88
CA GLY A 42 2.20 22.91 -6.67
C GLY A 42 2.39 22.33 -8.06
N SER A 43 3.46 22.69 -8.78
CA SER A 43 3.45 23.09 -10.20
C SER A 43 2.97 24.55 -10.36
N TYR A 44 1.85 24.91 -11.01
CA TYR A 44 1.25 26.25 -10.97
C TYR A 44 -0.25 26.14 -11.25
N PHE A 45 -1.10 26.81 -10.47
CA PHE A 45 -2.56 26.75 -10.69
C PHE A 45 -3.04 27.99 -11.44
N GLU A 46 -3.45 27.80 -12.69
CA GLU A 46 -4.09 28.80 -13.54
C GLU A 46 -5.59 28.88 -13.23
N HIS A 47 -6.13 30.11 -13.23
CA HIS A 47 -7.56 30.37 -13.00
C HIS A 47 -8.06 29.90 -11.61
N ALA A 48 -7.18 29.92 -10.60
CA ALA A 48 -7.56 29.79 -9.20
C ALA A 48 -8.08 31.12 -8.66
N LYS A 49 -9.19 31.11 -7.94
CA LYS A 49 -9.77 32.32 -7.31
C LYS A 49 -9.05 32.58 -5.99
N VAL A 50 -8.39 33.73 -5.87
CA VAL A 50 -7.60 34.12 -4.70
C VAL A 50 -8.25 35.30 -4.00
N CYS A 51 -8.31 35.30 -2.67
CA CYS A 51 -8.88 36.39 -1.86
C CYS A 51 -8.11 36.59 -0.54
N ILE A 52 -8.35 37.74 0.12
CA ILE A 52 -7.97 37.94 1.51
C ILE A 52 -9.05 37.33 2.41
N ASP A 53 -8.70 36.32 3.19
CA ASP A 53 -9.60 35.63 4.13
C ASP A 53 -9.74 36.46 5.40
N ALA A 54 -10.74 37.34 5.41
CA ALA A 54 -10.95 38.34 6.45
C ALA A 54 -11.67 37.77 7.68
N ASN A 55 -12.41 36.67 7.52
CA ASN A 55 -13.20 36.04 8.58
C ASN A 55 -12.65 34.68 9.04
N ALA A 56 -11.53 34.23 8.47
CA ALA A 56 -10.82 33.00 8.81
C ALA A 56 -11.65 31.71 8.58
N ASN A 57 -12.54 31.70 7.60
CA ASN A 57 -13.36 30.53 7.27
C ASN A 57 -12.77 29.65 6.14
N ALA A 58 -11.59 30.02 5.60
CA ALA A 58 -10.93 29.36 4.50
C ALA A 58 -11.74 29.33 3.18
N GLN A 59 -12.55 30.35 2.92
CA GLN A 59 -13.34 30.49 1.69
C GLN A 59 -13.22 31.93 1.16
N CYS A 60 -13.53 32.11 -0.13
CA CYS A 60 -13.57 33.44 -0.75
C CYS A 60 -15.01 33.97 -0.81
N ASP A 61 -15.36 34.81 0.17
CA ASP A 61 -16.72 35.28 0.42
C ASP A 61 -17.15 36.50 -0.43
N SER A 62 -18.47 36.69 -0.52
CA SER A 62 -19.06 37.87 -1.16
C SER A 62 -18.79 39.12 -0.31
N GLY A 63 -17.74 39.86 -0.66
CA GLY A 63 -17.29 41.05 0.07
C GLY A 63 -15.78 41.09 0.27
N GLU A 64 -15.10 39.96 0.09
CA GLU A 64 -13.65 39.89 0.08
C GLU A 64 -13.12 40.26 -1.31
N ALA A 65 -12.06 41.06 -1.35
CA ALA A 65 -11.39 41.37 -2.60
C ALA A 65 -10.79 40.09 -3.18
N SER A 66 -11.19 39.73 -4.39
CA SER A 66 -10.73 38.52 -5.06
C SER A 66 -10.20 38.79 -6.48
N THR A 67 -9.31 37.92 -6.95
CA THR A 67 -8.76 37.91 -8.30
C THR A 67 -8.58 36.47 -8.78
N TYR A 68 -8.24 36.27 -10.04
CA TYR A 68 -7.86 34.96 -10.58
C TYR A 68 -6.38 34.93 -10.92
N THR A 69 -5.75 33.77 -10.73
CA THR A 69 -4.36 33.56 -11.13
C THR A 69 -4.21 33.46 -12.65
N ASP A 70 -3.04 33.89 -13.14
CA ASP A 70 -2.63 33.68 -14.53
C ASP A 70 -2.06 32.26 -14.77
N ALA A 71 -1.59 32.00 -16.00
CA ALA A 71 -1.01 30.70 -16.38
C ALA A 71 0.24 30.28 -15.58
N LYS A 72 0.89 31.22 -14.88
CA LYS A 72 2.02 30.98 -13.98
C LYS A 72 1.60 30.99 -12.51
N GLY A 73 0.30 30.90 -12.24
CA GLY A 73 -0.26 30.96 -10.90
C GLY A 73 -0.15 32.34 -10.24
N ALA A 74 0.28 33.39 -10.95
CA ALA A 74 0.53 34.68 -10.35
C ALA A 74 -0.77 35.44 -10.06
N PHE A 75 -0.82 36.13 -8.92
CA PHE A 75 -1.95 36.97 -8.53
C PHE A 75 -1.49 38.30 -7.93
N THR A 76 -2.39 39.29 -7.93
CA THR A 76 -2.24 40.55 -7.19
C THR A 76 -3.60 41.00 -6.70
N LEU A 77 -3.70 41.28 -5.39
CA LEU A 77 -4.92 41.65 -4.68
C LEU A 77 -4.73 42.98 -3.95
N THR A 78 -5.83 43.70 -3.76
CA THR A 78 -5.87 44.86 -2.84
C THR A 78 -6.21 44.35 -1.44
N GLY A 79 -5.44 44.78 -0.44
CA GLY A 79 -5.53 44.36 0.94
C GLY A 79 -4.28 43.62 1.44
N GLN A 80 -4.22 43.41 2.75
CA GLN A 80 -3.22 42.60 3.45
C GLN A 80 -3.94 41.67 4.43
N GLY A 81 -3.46 40.45 4.58
CA GLY A 81 -4.06 39.45 5.47
C GLY A 81 -3.64 38.04 5.10
N ALA A 82 -4.30 37.05 5.71
CA ALA A 82 -4.22 35.67 5.26
C ALA A 82 -4.83 35.55 3.86
N VAL A 83 -4.29 34.67 3.04
CA VAL A 83 -4.73 34.45 1.67
C VAL A 83 -5.34 33.06 1.54
N VAL A 84 -6.47 32.99 0.85
CA VAL A 84 -7.10 31.73 0.42
C VAL A 84 -7.08 31.66 -1.11
N ALA A 85 -6.83 30.48 -1.65
CA ALA A 85 -6.99 30.16 -3.06
C ALA A 85 -7.96 28.99 -3.22
N GLU A 86 -9.14 29.26 -3.79
CA GLU A 86 -10.12 28.27 -4.21
C GLU A 86 -9.78 27.81 -5.63
N ILE A 87 -9.51 26.51 -5.79
CA ILE A 87 -9.13 25.91 -7.07
C ILE A 87 -10.29 25.02 -7.51
N GLY A 88 -11.07 25.53 -8.47
CA GLY A 88 -12.21 24.85 -9.05
C GLY A 88 -11.82 23.85 -10.14
N THR A 89 -12.80 23.12 -10.66
CA THR A 89 -12.61 22.20 -11.80
C THR A 89 -12.52 22.93 -13.15
N ASP A 90 -12.67 24.25 -13.14
CA ASP A 90 -12.43 25.19 -14.22
C ASP A 90 -11.01 25.78 -14.22
N ALA A 91 -10.18 25.37 -13.25
CA ALA A 91 -8.76 25.70 -13.16
C ALA A 91 -7.88 24.66 -13.87
N PHE A 92 -6.63 25.05 -14.16
CA PHE A 92 -5.62 24.16 -14.75
C PHE A 92 -4.35 24.11 -13.88
N ARG A 93 -3.73 22.94 -13.82
CA ARG A 93 -2.45 22.69 -13.15
C ARG A 93 -1.36 22.60 -14.22
N ASN A 94 -0.53 23.62 -14.26
CA ASN A 94 0.54 23.81 -15.23
C ASN A 94 1.88 23.42 -14.60
N ASP A 95 2.66 22.54 -15.22
CA ASP A 95 3.97 22.15 -14.69
C ASP A 95 5.15 22.78 -15.45
N ASP A 96 6.35 22.62 -14.87
CA ASP A 96 7.61 23.13 -15.41
C ASP A 96 8.07 22.41 -16.69
N THR A 97 7.38 21.33 -17.07
CA THR A 97 7.58 20.61 -18.35
C THR A 97 6.65 21.10 -19.46
N GLY A 98 5.71 21.99 -19.13
CA GLY A 98 4.72 22.54 -20.05
C GLY A 98 3.42 21.74 -20.13
N ALA A 99 3.17 20.80 -19.21
CA ALA A 99 1.88 20.13 -19.12
C ALA A 99 0.80 21.14 -18.69
N HIS A 100 -0.41 20.98 -19.24
CA HIS A 100 -1.59 21.81 -18.97
C HIS A 100 -2.75 20.87 -18.64
N ASN A 101 -2.93 20.57 -17.36
CA ASN A 101 -3.88 19.54 -16.92
C ASN A 101 -5.08 20.17 -16.24
N ALA A 102 -6.30 19.84 -16.66
CA ALA A 102 -7.51 20.29 -15.98
C ALA A 102 -7.52 19.77 -14.53
N VAL A 103 -7.93 20.62 -13.59
CA VAL A 103 -8.11 20.21 -12.20
C VAL A 103 -9.37 19.33 -12.09
N THR A 104 -9.20 18.11 -11.61
CA THR A 104 -10.30 17.12 -11.52
C THR A 104 -10.94 17.04 -10.14
N ARG A 105 -10.26 17.54 -9.10
CA ARG A 105 -10.73 17.57 -7.71
C ARG A 105 -10.58 19.00 -7.18
N LYS A 106 -11.64 19.54 -6.57
CA LYS A 106 -11.62 20.87 -5.97
C LYS A 106 -10.60 20.92 -4.83
N LEU A 107 -9.87 22.03 -4.73
CA LEU A 107 -8.89 22.27 -3.67
C LEU A 107 -9.12 23.63 -3.03
N VAL A 108 -8.63 23.78 -1.80
CA VAL A 108 -8.52 25.06 -1.11
C VAL A 108 -7.12 25.15 -0.52
N PHE A 109 -6.35 26.16 -0.92
CA PHE A 109 -5.07 26.47 -0.29
C PHE A 109 -5.19 27.70 0.60
N ARG A 110 -4.44 27.68 1.71
CA ARG A 110 -4.35 28.77 2.69
C ARG A 110 -2.91 29.22 2.83
N ALA A 111 -2.69 30.50 3.06
CA ALA A 111 -1.39 31.03 3.44
C ALA A 111 -1.55 32.09 4.55
N PRO A 112 -0.78 32.00 5.65
CA PRO A 112 -0.90 32.93 6.77
C PRO A 112 -0.45 34.36 6.39
N ALA A 113 -0.98 35.35 7.11
CA ALA A 113 -0.61 36.75 6.92
C ALA A 113 0.91 36.94 7.08
N GLY A 114 1.54 37.65 6.15
CA GLY A 114 3.00 37.88 6.15
C GLY A 114 3.84 36.72 5.59
N ALA A 115 3.22 35.60 5.19
CA ALA A 115 3.86 34.46 4.55
C ALA A 115 2.99 33.91 3.40
N ASN A 116 2.50 34.83 2.56
CA ASN A 116 1.52 34.58 1.50
C ASN A 116 2.05 34.86 0.08
N ALA A 117 3.36 35.05 -0.08
CA ALA A 117 4.02 35.17 -1.38
C ALA A 117 3.94 33.86 -2.19
N VAL A 118 3.87 32.73 -1.51
CA VAL A 118 3.68 31.39 -2.09
C VAL A 118 2.50 30.74 -1.38
N VAL A 119 1.42 30.53 -2.13
CA VAL A 119 0.19 29.87 -1.67
C VAL A 119 0.18 28.46 -2.23
N SER A 120 0.32 27.45 -1.38
CA SER A 120 0.51 26.06 -1.78
C SER A 120 -0.11 25.08 -0.78
N ALA A 121 -0.02 23.79 -1.07
CA ALA A 121 -0.37 22.76 -0.11
C ALA A 121 0.50 22.84 1.16
N ILE A 122 1.79 23.18 1.04
CA ILE A 122 2.69 23.36 2.20
C ILE A 122 2.29 24.58 3.04
N SER A 123 1.97 25.72 2.43
CA SER A 123 1.49 26.88 3.20
C SER A 123 0.17 26.58 3.92
N THR A 124 -0.64 25.69 3.35
CA THR A 124 -1.89 25.20 3.95
C THR A 124 -1.63 24.31 5.17
N GLU A 125 -0.65 23.41 5.08
CA GLU A 125 -0.20 22.63 6.24
C GLU A 125 0.36 23.52 7.35
N LEU A 126 1.15 24.54 7.00
CA LEU A 126 1.66 25.51 7.97
C LEU A 126 0.53 26.27 8.65
N ALA A 127 -0.48 26.73 7.90
CA ALA A 127 -1.67 27.36 8.48
C ALA A 127 -2.42 26.42 9.43
N ALA A 128 -2.58 25.15 9.05
CA ALA A 128 -3.23 24.14 9.89
C ALA A 128 -2.46 23.83 11.19
N LEU A 129 -1.12 23.82 11.14
CA LEU A 129 -0.27 23.68 12.32
C LEU A 129 -0.32 24.94 13.20
N MET A 130 -0.38 26.13 12.59
CA MET A 130 -0.56 27.40 13.32
C MET A 130 -1.88 27.43 14.07
N ASP A 131 -2.96 26.98 13.45
CA ASP A 131 -4.29 26.88 14.09
C ASP A 131 -4.23 26.00 15.35
N SER A 132 -3.31 25.02 15.39
CA SER A 132 -3.14 24.08 16.51
C SER A 132 -2.15 24.56 17.57
N ASN A 133 -1.28 25.53 17.26
CA ASN A 133 -0.18 25.97 18.14
C ASN A 133 -0.31 27.42 18.65
N GLY A 134 -1.49 28.03 18.47
CA GLY A 134 -1.76 29.42 18.88
C GLY A 134 -1.22 30.48 17.93
N GLY A 135 -1.09 30.16 16.63
CA GLY A 135 -0.75 31.11 15.57
C GLY A 135 0.75 31.36 15.37
N LYS A 136 1.62 30.46 15.83
CA LYS A 136 3.08 30.62 15.76
C LYS A 136 3.64 29.97 14.49
N LEU A 137 3.93 30.81 13.49
CA LEU A 137 4.46 30.35 12.20
C LEU A 137 5.83 29.67 12.31
N ASP A 138 6.76 30.22 13.11
CA ASP A 138 8.10 29.65 13.22
C ASP A 138 8.09 28.25 13.86
N ASP A 139 7.22 28.02 14.85
CA ASP A 139 7.03 26.70 15.45
C ASP A 139 6.47 25.70 14.42
N ALA A 140 5.47 26.11 13.63
CA ALA A 140 4.90 25.30 12.56
C ALA A 140 5.94 24.95 11.47
N ARG A 141 6.74 25.94 11.06
CA ARG A 141 7.82 25.76 10.07
C ARG A 141 8.89 24.81 10.59
N ASN A 142 9.34 24.97 11.83
CA ASN A 142 10.36 24.10 12.41
C ASN A 142 9.86 22.66 12.54
N GLN A 143 8.60 22.47 12.95
CA GLN A 143 7.98 21.16 13.05
C GLN A 143 7.88 20.46 11.69
N LEU A 144 7.36 21.14 10.67
CA LEU A 144 7.23 20.57 9.34
C LEU A 144 8.60 20.33 8.69
N ALA A 145 9.53 21.28 8.79
CA ALA A 145 10.89 21.15 8.25
C ALA A 145 11.63 19.96 8.85
N THR A 146 11.49 19.73 10.16
CA THR A 146 12.05 18.56 10.85
C THR A 146 11.46 17.25 10.34
N ARG A 147 10.14 17.18 10.12
CA ARG A 147 9.49 16.00 9.52
C ARG A 147 10.04 15.71 8.13
N LEU A 148 10.15 16.73 7.30
CA LEU A 148 10.59 16.61 5.91
C LEU A 148 12.11 16.47 5.76
N GLY A 149 12.88 16.79 6.79
CA GLY A 149 14.35 16.81 6.75
C GLY A 149 14.91 17.85 5.78
N VAL A 150 14.23 19.00 5.66
CA VAL A 150 14.68 20.18 4.92
C VAL A 150 14.86 21.36 5.89
N THR A 151 15.44 22.46 5.44
CA THR A 151 15.53 23.68 6.26
C THR A 151 14.24 24.51 6.17
N ALA A 152 13.90 25.23 7.24
CA ALA A 152 12.61 25.92 7.38
C ALA A 152 12.37 27.03 6.34
N ASP A 153 13.42 27.62 5.77
CA ASP A 153 13.38 28.57 4.66
C ASP A 153 12.73 27.98 3.41
N LYS A 154 12.93 26.67 3.16
CA LYS A 154 12.42 25.98 1.96
C LYS A 154 10.91 25.83 1.90
N LEU A 155 10.20 25.96 3.02
CA LEU A 155 8.76 25.71 3.10
C LEU A 155 7.89 26.85 2.56
N LEU A 156 8.45 28.06 2.43
CA LEU A 156 7.74 29.25 1.93
C LEU A 156 8.31 29.75 0.59
N GLU A 157 9.24 29.00 0.01
CA GLU A 157 9.80 29.26 -1.32
C GLU A 157 9.00 28.52 -2.40
N ASP A 158 9.09 29.02 -3.63
CA ASP A 158 8.50 28.36 -4.79
C ASP A 158 9.34 27.13 -5.16
N HIS A 159 8.87 25.95 -4.75
CA HIS A 159 9.54 24.66 -4.98
C HIS A 159 9.92 24.40 -6.46
N ASN A 160 9.22 24.98 -7.43
CA ASN A 160 9.59 24.81 -8.84
C ASN A 160 10.97 25.42 -9.15
N LYS A 161 11.37 26.44 -8.38
CA LYS A 161 12.64 27.15 -8.48
C LYS A 161 13.76 26.52 -7.63
N GLU A 162 13.47 25.47 -6.87
CA GLU A 162 14.49 24.76 -6.10
C GLU A 162 15.47 24.05 -7.06
N THR A 163 16.76 24.22 -6.81
CA THR A 163 17.83 23.70 -7.67
C THR A 163 18.45 22.43 -7.09
N ASP A 164 18.34 22.20 -5.79
CA ASP A 164 18.69 20.91 -5.18
C ASP A 164 17.62 19.88 -5.53
N SER A 165 17.99 18.88 -6.32
CA SER A 165 17.06 17.86 -6.80
C SER A 165 16.44 17.01 -5.69
N ASN A 166 17.15 16.80 -4.57
CA ASN A 166 16.64 16.00 -3.45
C ASN A 166 15.64 16.81 -2.62
N ILE A 167 15.94 18.09 -2.36
CA ILE A 167 15.00 19.00 -1.70
C ILE A 167 13.77 19.19 -2.58
N LYS A 168 13.93 19.46 -3.89
CA LYS A 168 12.82 19.60 -4.84
C LYS A 168 11.93 18.36 -4.85
N ALA A 169 12.51 17.15 -4.92
CA ALA A 169 11.75 15.91 -4.88
C ALA A 169 11.01 15.69 -3.55
N THR A 170 11.62 16.07 -2.43
CA THR A 170 11.00 15.98 -1.09
C THR A 170 9.82 16.93 -0.96
N LEU A 171 9.98 18.20 -1.36
CA LEU A 171 8.91 19.19 -1.35
C LEU A 171 7.79 18.81 -2.31
N GLN A 172 8.12 18.29 -3.49
CA GLN A 172 7.12 17.83 -4.45
C GLN A 172 6.31 16.64 -3.90
N ALA A 173 6.99 15.64 -3.31
CA ALA A 173 6.31 14.51 -2.67
C ALA A 173 5.35 14.98 -1.56
N GLU A 174 5.78 15.93 -0.77
CA GLU A 174 4.98 16.53 0.29
C GLU A 174 3.75 17.27 -0.26
N ILE A 175 3.95 18.08 -1.31
CA ILE A 175 2.88 18.82 -1.99
C ILE A 175 1.82 17.87 -2.56
N GLU A 176 2.21 16.79 -3.26
CA GLU A 176 1.23 15.85 -3.83
C GLU A 176 0.38 15.19 -2.73
N GLN A 177 1.03 14.71 -1.67
CA GLN A 177 0.33 14.07 -0.55
C GLN A 177 -0.58 15.05 0.20
N ALA A 178 -0.14 16.30 0.39
CA ALA A 178 -0.96 17.34 1.01
C ALA A 178 -2.12 17.76 0.10
N ILE A 179 -1.94 17.81 -1.22
CA ILE A 179 -3.04 18.03 -2.19
C ILE A 179 -4.11 16.95 -2.04
N ASP A 180 -3.72 15.67 -1.93
CA ASP A 180 -4.67 14.58 -1.77
C ASP A 180 -5.46 14.66 -0.45
N LEU A 181 -4.78 15.04 0.63
CA LEU A 181 -5.41 15.28 1.93
C LEU A 181 -6.42 16.44 1.85
N ILE A 182 -6.02 17.57 1.26
CA ILE A 182 -6.88 18.76 1.08
C ILE A 182 -8.09 18.42 0.21
N ALA A 183 -7.88 17.75 -0.93
CA ALA A 183 -8.95 17.34 -1.81
C ALA A 183 -9.96 16.41 -1.13
N THR A 184 -9.48 15.53 -0.24
CA THR A 184 -10.34 14.65 0.56
C THR A 184 -11.17 15.45 1.56
N ALA A 185 -10.56 16.41 2.26
CA ALA A 185 -11.24 17.31 3.19
C ALA A 185 -12.30 18.20 2.49
N VAL A 186 -12.00 18.68 1.28
CA VAL A 186 -12.97 19.44 0.47
C VAL A 186 -14.12 18.53 0.02
N ALA A 187 -13.82 17.30 -0.39
CA ALA A 187 -14.84 16.35 -0.87
C ALA A 187 -15.75 15.82 0.24
N SER A 188 -15.28 15.70 1.49
CA SER A 188 -16.12 15.25 2.61
C SER A 188 -17.23 16.23 2.97
N GLY A 189 -17.09 17.50 2.56
CA GLY A 189 -17.98 18.57 3.00
C GLY A 189 -17.83 18.90 4.50
N GLY A 190 -18.60 19.86 4.98
CA GLY A 190 -18.53 20.34 6.37
C GLY A 190 -17.45 21.41 6.58
N ASP A 191 -16.84 21.42 7.77
CA ASP A 191 -15.77 22.36 8.11
C ASP A 191 -14.43 21.88 7.53
N ILE A 192 -14.12 22.38 6.34
CA ILE A 192 -12.89 22.06 5.60
C ILE A 192 -11.65 22.43 6.41
N GLY A 193 -11.66 23.55 7.13
CA GLY A 193 -10.56 23.98 7.97
C GLY A 193 -10.26 22.97 9.07
N THR A 194 -11.30 22.50 9.77
CA THR A 194 -11.18 21.43 10.78
C THR A 194 -10.68 20.12 10.18
N ALA A 195 -11.24 19.68 9.05
CA ALA A 195 -10.83 18.44 8.40
C ALA A 195 -9.35 18.46 7.96
N ILE A 196 -8.87 19.58 7.41
CA ILE A 196 -7.45 19.76 7.07
C ILE A 196 -6.59 19.73 8.33
N ARG A 197 -6.96 20.46 9.39
CA ARG A 197 -6.21 20.46 10.67
C ARG A 197 -6.06 19.07 11.26
N ASP A 198 -7.15 18.30 11.32
CA ASP A 198 -7.13 16.95 11.85
C ASP A 198 -6.26 16.02 11.00
N GLY A 199 -6.33 16.14 9.67
CA GLY A 199 -5.50 15.39 8.74
C GLY A 199 -4.01 15.71 8.91
N VAL A 200 -3.64 16.98 8.92
CA VAL A 200 -2.25 17.45 9.09
C VAL A 200 -1.71 17.02 10.45
N THR A 201 -2.50 17.15 11.51
CA THR A 201 -2.11 16.73 12.87
C THR A 201 -1.81 15.23 12.92
N LYS A 202 -2.69 14.39 12.35
CA LYS A 202 -2.46 12.93 12.26
C LYS A 202 -1.18 12.61 11.49
N ARG A 203 -0.97 13.28 10.35
CA ARG A 203 0.20 13.07 9.49
C ARG A 203 1.51 13.45 10.16
N VAL A 204 1.53 14.57 10.90
CA VAL A 204 2.69 14.95 11.71
C VAL A 204 2.91 13.98 12.85
N ALA A 205 1.84 13.51 13.51
CA ALA A 205 1.93 12.55 14.60
C ALA A 205 2.52 11.19 14.18
N LEU A 206 2.49 10.83 12.89
CA LEU A 206 3.16 9.63 12.37
C LEU A 206 4.64 9.58 12.75
N GLN A 207 5.32 10.73 12.92
CA GLN A 207 6.71 10.78 13.34
C GLN A 207 7.00 10.04 14.66
N ASN A 208 5.99 9.79 15.48
CA ASN A 208 6.08 9.02 16.72
C ASN A 208 6.31 7.52 16.49
N ILE A 209 6.03 7.00 15.28
CA ILE A 209 6.36 5.64 14.88
C ILE A 209 7.77 5.64 14.33
N LYS A 210 8.77 5.06 15.00
CA LYS A 210 10.16 5.02 14.52
C LYS A 210 10.48 3.73 13.78
N ASN A 211 9.72 2.66 14.02
CA ASN A 211 9.91 1.35 13.41
C ASN A 211 8.60 0.86 12.80
N VAL A 212 8.64 0.46 11.53
CA VAL A 212 7.54 -0.22 10.84
C VAL A 212 8.00 -1.65 10.56
N VAL A 213 7.25 -2.63 11.06
CA VAL A 213 7.49 -4.05 10.84
C VAL A 213 6.31 -4.61 10.04
N VAL A 214 6.60 -5.25 8.92
CA VAL A 214 5.58 -5.88 8.06
C VAL A 214 5.82 -7.39 8.10
N ILE A 215 4.87 -8.14 8.65
CA ILE A 215 4.89 -9.61 8.68
C ILE A 215 3.93 -10.10 7.60
N TYR A 216 4.45 -10.86 6.63
CA TYR A 216 3.72 -11.23 5.42
C TYR A 216 3.50 -12.74 5.36
N ALA A 217 2.32 -13.21 5.74
CA ALA A 217 1.94 -14.62 5.77
C ALA A 217 1.52 -15.15 4.37
N GLU A 218 1.06 -16.39 4.29
CA GLU A 218 0.62 -17.13 3.11
C GLU A 218 -0.71 -17.86 3.38
N ASN A 219 -1.23 -18.51 2.37
CA ASN A 219 -2.30 -18.03 1.50
C ASN A 219 -3.71 -18.18 2.12
N ARG A 220 -4.31 -17.09 2.61
CA ARG A 220 -5.56 -17.13 3.38
C ARG A 220 -6.44 -15.91 3.09
N GLY A 221 -7.66 -16.17 2.64
CA GLY A 221 -8.70 -15.15 2.50
C GLY A 221 -9.22 -14.64 3.86
N PHE A 222 -9.80 -13.44 3.89
CA PHE A 222 -10.35 -12.87 5.12
C PHE A 222 -11.45 -13.77 5.71
N ASP A 223 -12.45 -14.12 4.92
CA ASP A 223 -13.52 -15.02 5.35
C ASP A 223 -13.03 -16.42 5.76
N ASN A 224 -11.92 -16.90 5.20
CA ASN A 224 -11.37 -18.22 5.52
C ASN A 224 -10.90 -18.31 6.99
N LEU A 225 -10.34 -17.25 7.56
CA LEU A 225 -9.77 -17.26 8.92
C LEU A 225 -10.48 -16.33 9.91
N TYR A 226 -11.04 -15.22 9.44
CA TYR A 226 -11.64 -14.15 10.26
C TYR A 226 -13.10 -13.89 9.91
N GLY A 227 -13.70 -14.71 9.04
CA GLY A 227 -15.10 -14.58 8.66
C GLY A 227 -16.07 -14.64 9.84
N LEU A 228 -15.70 -15.28 10.95
CA LEU A 228 -16.49 -15.35 12.19
C LEU A 228 -16.18 -14.23 13.22
N PHE A 229 -15.28 -13.29 12.91
CA PHE A 229 -14.81 -12.31 13.87
C PHE A 229 -15.93 -11.34 14.27
N PRO A 230 -16.23 -11.14 15.57
CA PRO A 230 -17.31 -10.25 16.00
C PRO A 230 -17.09 -8.80 15.56
N GLY A 231 -18.11 -8.21 14.93
CA GLY A 231 -18.08 -6.83 14.43
C GLY A 231 -17.39 -6.66 13.06
N ALA A 232 -16.77 -7.71 12.52
CA ALA A 232 -16.26 -7.68 11.17
C ALA A 232 -17.37 -7.83 10.13
N ASN A 233 -17.12 -7.27 8.95
CA ASN A 233 -17.76 -7.63 7.70
C ASN A 233 -17.34 -9.07 7.31
N GLY A 234 -17.83 -10.04 8.08
CA GLY A 234 -17.59 -11.46 7.91
C GLY A 234 -18.69 -12.17 7.14
N ILE A 235 -18.67 -13.50 7.09
CA ILE A 235 -19.57 -14.30 6.24
C ILE A 235 -21.05 -14.13 6.66
N PRO A 236 -21.94 -13.59 5.81
CA PRO A 236 -23.36 -13.46 6.16
C PRO A 236 -24.05 -14.79 6.43
N GLY A 237 -24.84 -14.85 7.50
CA GLY A 237 -25.53 -16.07 7.97
C GLY A 237 -24.64 -17.07 8.72
N VAL A 238 -23.34 -16.81 8.81
CA VAL A 238 -22.38 -17.56 9.62
C VAL A 238 -21.88 -16.67 10.76
N ASN A 239 -21.47 -15.44 10.46
CA ASN A 239 -21.15 -14.41 11.43
C ASN A 239 -22.43 -13.72 11.92
N PRO A 240 -22.71 -13.69 13.24
CA PRO A 240 -23.94 -13.09 13.77
C PRO A 240 -24.06 -11.58 13.55
N THR A 241 -22.95 -10.86 13.37
CA THR A 241 -22.94 -9.41 13.17
C THR A 241 -22.84 -9.00 11.70
N ALA A 242 -22.57 -9.96 10.80
CA ALA A 242 -22.49 -9.68 9.37
C ALA A 242 -23.89 -9.50 8.76
N VAL A 243 -23.99 -8.55 7.84
CA VAL A 243 -25.21 -8.24 7.08
C VAL A 243 -25.04 -8.63 5.61
N GLY A 244 -26.16 -8.88 4.92
CA GLY A 244 -26.16 -9.25 3.50
C GLY A 244 -26.44 -10.73 3.27
N THR A 245 -26.10 -11.22 2.08
CA THR A 245 -26.34 -12.59 1.65
C THR A 245 -25.10 -13.16 0.98
N VAL A 246 -24.84 -14.44 1.20
CA VAL A 246 -23.85 -15.17 0.41
C VAL A 246 -24.48 -15.56 -0.92
N GLU A 247 -23.87 -15.13 -2.02
CA GLU A 247 -24.32 -15.49 -3.36
C GLU A 247 -24.06 -16.98 -3.65
N PRO A 248 -25.08 -17.75 -4.07
CA PRO A 248 -24.90 -19.13 -4.49
C PRO A 248 -23.93 -19.21 -5.67
N GLN A 249 -22.99 -20.15 -5.61
CA GLN A 249 -22.00 -20.31 -6.66
C GLN A 249 -22.64 -20.80 -7.97
N LYS A 250 -22.08 -20.34 -9.08
CA LYS A 250 -22.53 -20.60 -10.44
C LYS A 250 -21.60 -21.56 -11.16
N ASP A 251 -22.13 -22.19 -12.19
CA ASP A 251 -21.36 -22.98 -13.15
C ASP A 251 -20.70 -22.07 -14.21
N PHE A 252 -19.96 -22.67 -15.14
CA PHE A 252 -19.32 -21.98 -16.27
C PHE A 252 -20.31 -21.12 -17.06
N ASP A 253 -21.48 -21.65 -17.35
CA ASP A 253 -22.56 -21.01 -18.12
C ASP A 253 -23.35 -19.95 -17.34
N GLY A 254 -23.09 -19.79 -16.04
CA GLY A 254 -23.78 -18.84 -15.15
C GLY A 254 -25.05 -19.38 -14.50
N SER A 255 -25.42 -20.64 -14.73
CA SER A 255 -26.49 -21.32 -13.98
C SER A 255 -26.10 -21.53 -12.51
N THR A 256 -27.07 -21.50 -11.59
CA THR A 256 -26.80 -21.76 -10.16
C THR A 256 -26.52 -23.24 -9.94
N LEU A 257 -25.43 -23.56 -9.24
CA LEU A 257 -25.12 -24.94 -8.88
C LEU A 257 -26.10 -25.48 -7.83
N ALA A 258 -26.64 -26.68 -8.05
CA ALA A 258 -27.49 -27.36 -7.07
C ALA A 258 -26.72 -27.82 -5.81
N SER A 259 -25.47 -28.20 -5.98
CA SER A 259 -24.51 -28.59 -4.94
C SER A 259 -23.12 -28.11 -5.32
N LEU A 260 -22.20 -28.00 -4.36
CA LEU A 260 -20.79 -27.75 -4.66
C LEU A 260 -20.21 -28.92 -5.49
N PRO A 261 -19.27 -28.64 -6.41
CA PRO A 261 -18.50 -29.69 -7.07
C PRO A 261 -17.63 -30.43 -6.05
N PRO A 262 -17.33 -31.72 -6.26
CA PRO A 262 -16.46 -32.45 -5.36
C PRO A 262 -15.08 -31.82 -5.31
N THR A 263 -14.39 -31.97 -4.19
CA THR A 263 -13.00 -31.56 -4.06
C THR A 263 -12.11 -32.52 -4.86
N TRP A 264 -11.76 -32.12 -6.08
CA TRP A 264 -10.95 -32.91 -6.99
C TRP A 264 -9.64 -33.35 -6.32
N GLY A 265 -9.27 -34.63 -6.46
CA GLY A 265 -8.03 -35.16 -5.88
C GLY A 265 -8.04 -35.36 -4.35
N GLY A 266 -9.12 -34.98 -3.65
CA GLY A 266 -9.24 -35.11 -2.19
C GLY A 266 -9.01 -33.80 -1.43
N PHE A 267 -9.56 -33.72 -0.23
CA PHE A 267 -9.66 -32.48 0.55
C PHE A 267 -8.39 -32.15 1.33
N THR A 268 -7.76 -33.18 1.91
CA THR A 268 -6.50 -33.08 2.65
C THR A 268 -5.32 -33.25 1.71
N ALA A 269 -4.19 -32.60 2.01
CA ALA A 269 -2.96 -32.78 1.23
C ALA A 269 -2.48 -34.23 1.29
N SER A 270 -1.72 -34.65 0.28
CA SER A 270 -1.12 -35.99 0.25
C SER A 270 -0.18 -36.20 1.44
N GLY A 271 -0.20 -37.41 2.01
CA GLY A 271 0.66 -37.79 3.14
C GLY A 271 0.16 -37.37 4.53
N GLN A 272 -1.00 -36.71 4.64
CA GLN A 272 -1.62 -36.42 5.93
C GLN A 272 -2.19 -37.69 6.59
N THR A 273 -2.14 -37.76 7.93
CA THR A 273 -2.73 -38.87 8.70
C THR A 273 -4.25 -38.81 8.71
N VAL A 274 -4.82 -37.61 8.82
CA VAL A 274 -6.25 -37.35 8.59
C VAL A 274 -6.46 -37.22 7.09
N THR A 275 -7.28 -38.11 6.52
CA THR A 275 -7.56 -38.13 5.09
C THR A 275 -9.05 -37.97 4.83
N LEU A 276 -9.39 -37.13 3.85
CA LEU A 276 -10.76 -36.97 3.37
C LEU A 276 -10.78 -37.05 1.84
N PRO A 277 -11.11 -38.23 1.26
CA PRO A 277 -11.03 -38.44 -0.18
C PRO A 277 -12.17 -37.74 -0.93
N GLN A 278 -11.95 -37.47 -2.22
CA GLN A 278 -12.91 -36.78 -3.11
C GLN A 278 -14.34 -37.32 -3.01
N ALA A 279 -14.52 -38.64 -2.97
CA ALA A 279 -15.83 -39.28 -2.90
C ALA A 279 -16.67 -38.85 -1.69
N SER A 280 -16.02 -38.40 -0.60
CA SER A 280 -16.68 -37.92 0.62
C SER A 280 -17.18 -36.47 0.52
N THR A 281 -16.89 -35.78 -0.59
CA THR A 281 -17.17 -34.35 -0.79
C THR A 281 -18.27 -34.09 -1.83
N VAL A 282 -18.89 -35.15 -2.36
CA VAL A 282 -19.94 -35.06 -3.39
C VAL A 282 -21.26 -34.60 -2.76
N GLY A 283 -21.96 -33.69 -3.45
CA GLY A 283 -23.33 -33.31 -3.08
C GLY A 283 -23.46 -32.33 -1.91
N TRP A 284 -22.35 -31.72 -1.47
CA TRP A 284 -22.38 -30.69 -0.42
C TRP A 284 -23.21 -29.48 -0.84
N ALA A 285 -23.92 -28.87 0.10
CA ALA A 285 -24.78 -27.72 -0.19
C ALA A 285 -23.98 -26.54 -0.76
N ASN A 286 -24.54 -25.84 -1.74
CA ASN A 286 -23.93 -24.66 -2.38
C ASN A 286 -23.91 -23.43 -1.45
N LYS A 287 -23.03 -23.47 -0.44
CA LYS A 287 -22.82 -22.41 0.54
C LYS A 287 -21.47 -22.61 1.27
N PRO A 288 -20.96 -21.58 1.98
CA PRO A 288 -19.80 -21.73 2.85
C PRO A 288 -20.02 -22.78 3.95
N PHE A 289 -18.94 -23.46 4.35
CA PHE A 289 -18.96 -24.48 5.40
C PHE A 289 -17.71 -24.44 6.27
N ARG A 290 -17.84 -24.90 7.52
CA ARG A 290 -16.75 -24.95 8.50
C ARG A 290 -15.86 -26.17 8.25
N ILE A 291 -14.57 -25.95 8.02
CA ILE A 291 -13.55 -26.98 7.78
C ILE A 291 -13.24 -27.75 9.07
N ASP A 292 -13.02 -27.03 10.16
CA ASP A 292 -12.65 -27.55 11.48
C ASP A 292 -13.85 -27.81 12.38
N ASP A 293 -14.96 -28.28 11.79
CA ASP A 293 -16.15 -28.65 12.55
C ASP A 293 -15.80 -29.80 13.52
N PRO A 294 -15.97 -29.64 14.84
CA PRO A 294 -15.67 -30.70 15.81
C PRO A 294 -16.55 -31.94 15.66
N ALA A 295 -17.71 -31.85 14.99
CA ALA A 295 -18.55 -32.99 14.64
C ALA A 295 -18.15 -33.67 13.30
N GLY A 296 -17.17 -33.11 12.60
CA GLY A 296 -16.69 -33.55 11.29
C GLY A 296 -17.26 -32.72 10.14
N VAL A 297 -16.39 -32.32 9.21
CA VAL A 297 -16.73 -31.38 8.12
C VAL A 297 -17.92 -31.90 7.30
N ASN A 298 -18.95 -31.06 7.14
CA ASN A 298 -20.17 -31.36 6.38
C ASN A 298 -20.79 -32.74 6.70
N GLY A 299 -20.76 -33.17 7.97
CA GLY A 299 -21.40 -34.41 8.42
C GLY A 299 -20.65 -35.69 8.03
N THR A 300 -19.39 -35.58 7.59
CA THR A 300 -18.54 -36.73 7.26
C THR A 300 -18.07 -37.52 8.47
N GLY A 301 -18.15 -36.93 9.68
CA GLY A 301 -17.55 -37.47 10.90
C GLY A 301 -16.02 -37.35 10.95
N VAL A 302 -15.39 -36.78 9.91
CA VAL A 302 -13.94 -36.55 9.84
C VAL A 302 -13.62 -35.12 10.25
N VAL A 303 -12.85 -34.95 11.32
CA VAL A 303 -12.42 -33.64 11.80
C VAL A 303 -11.14 -33.23 11.08
N VAL A 304 -11.21 -32.21 10.23
CA VAL A 304 -10.05 -31.59 9.58
C VAL A 304 -9.67 -30.34 10.38
N GLY A 305 -8.92 -30.55 11.46
CA GLY A 305 -8.50 -29.46 12.34
C GLY A 305 -7.49 -28.51 11.68
N GLN A 306 -7.26 -27.34 12.29
CA GLN A 306 -6.31 -26.33 11.83
C GLN A 306 -4.85 -26.81 11.73
N ASN A 307 -4.52 -27.94 12.36
CA ASN A 307 -3.22 -28.60 12.30
C ASN A 307 -3.08 -29.59 11.13
N VAL A 308 -4.16 -29.83 10.37
CA VAL A 308 -4.17 -30.70 9.18
C VAL A 308 -3.97 -29.83 7.94
N ILE A 309 -3.06 -30.25 7.07
CA ILE A 309 -2.79 -29.54 5.82
C ILE A 309 -3.87 -29.92 4.80
N THR A 310 -4.68 -28.95 4.35
CA THR A 310 -5.60 -29.14 3.23
C THR A 310 -4.84 -29.20 1.91
N ARG A 311 -5.44 -29.73 0.83
CA ARG A 311 -4.84 -29.58 -0.50
C ARG A 311 -4.71 -28.10 -0.87
N ASP A 312 -3.78 -27.81 -1.78
CA ASP A 312 -3.64 -26.48 -2.37
C ASP A 312 -4.73 -26.23 -3.41
N LEU A 313 -5.13 -24.97 -3.58
CA LEU A 313 -6.17 -24.54 -4.51
C LEU A 313 -5.57 -23.61 -5.55
N VAL A 314 -6.13 -23.55 -6.75
CA VAL A 314 -5.69 -22.59 -7.76
C VAL A 314 -5.92 -21.15 -7.29
N HIS A 315 -4.86 -20.37 -7.33
CA HIS A 315 -4.84 -18.97 -6.94
C HIS A 315 -4.09 -18.13 -7.99
N ARG A 316 -4.40 -18.36 -9.27
CA ARG A 316 -3.71 -17.73 -10.40
C ARG A 316 -4.42 -16.45 -10.86
N PHE A 317 -3.66 -15.53 -11.47
CA PHE A 317 -4.10 -14.18 -11.84
C PHE A 317 -5.44 -14.13 -12.58
N TYR A 318 -5.59 -14.92 -13.65
CA TYR A 318 -6.82 -14.92 -14.43
C TYR A 318 -7.94 -15.76 -13.80
N ASN A 319 -7.61 -16.86 -13.11
CA ASN A 319 -8.60 -17.62 -12.34
C ASN A 319 -9.27 -16.74 -11.30
N ASN A 320 -8.49 -15.99 -10.52
CA ASN A 320 -9.05 -15.12 -9.48
C ASN A 320 -10.00 -14.05 -10.06
N GLN A 321 -9.66 -13.42 -11.19
CA GLN A 321 -10.58 -12.51 -11.88
C GLN A 321 -11.89 -13.20 -12.31
N MET A 322 -11.80 -14.41 -12.87
CA MET A 322 -12.98 -15.17 -13.28
C MET A 322 -13.82 -15.66 -12.09
N GLN A 323 -13.18 -15.95 -10.95
CA GLN A 323 -13.84 -16.31 -9.69
C GLN A 323 -14.61 -15.12 -9.08
N ILE A 324 -13.98 -13.94 -9.08
CA ILE A 324 -14.56 -12.67 -8.62
C ILE A 324 -15.73 -12.23 -9.51
N ASN A 325 -15.68 -12.52 -10.81
CA ASN A 325 -16.77 -12.29 -11.78
C ASN A 325 -17.36 -10.86 -11.70
N GLY A 326 -16.49 -9.84 -11.73
CA GLY A 326 -16.90 -8.43 -11.65
C GLY A 326 -17.43 -8.00 -10.28
N GLY A 327 -17.01 -8.67 -9.20
CA GLY A 327 -17.39 -8.34 -7.82
C GLY A 327 -18.62 -9.10 -7.30
N LYS A 328 -19.19 -9.99 -8.11
CA LYS A 328 -20.28 -10.89 -7.68
C LYS A 328 -19.81 -12.02 -6.78
N ASN A 329 -18.53 -12.39 -6.90
CA ASN A 329 -17.89 -13.47 -6.15
C ASN A 329 -18.66 -14.81 -6.24
N ASP A 330 -19.32 -15.08 -7.37
CA ASP A 330 -20.23 -16.21 -7.53
C ASP A 330 -19.65 -17.33 -8.41
N LYS A 331 -18.35 -17.29 -8.74
CA LYS A 331 -17.70 -18.29 -9.61
C LYS A 331 -16.41 -18.88 -9.03
N PHE A 332 -16.23 -18.80 -7.71
CA PHE A 332 -15.07 -19.39 -7.03
C PHE A 332 -14.98 -20.89 -7.29
N THR A 333 -16.09 -21.62 -7.16
CA THR A 333 -16.12 -23.06 -7.42
C THR A 333 -15.92 -23.41 -8.89
N ALA A 334 -16.50 -22.60 -9.81
CA ALA A 334 -16.39 -22.84 -11.25
C ALA A 334 -14.93 -22.88 -11.70
N PHE A 335 -14.14 -21.90 -11.28
CA PHE A 335 -12.74 -21.76 -11.73
C PHE A 335 -11.71 -22.22 -10.70
N SER A 336 -12.13 -23.07 -9.75
CA SER A 336 -11.25 -23.75 -8.80
C SER A 336 -10.90 -25.17 -9.27
N ASP A 337 -9.65 -25.57 -9.09
CA ASP A 337 -9.20 -26.96 -9.26
C ASP A 337 -9.40 -27.81 -8.00
N ALA A 338 -9.87 -27.20 -6.90
CA ALA A 338 -10.17 -27.85 -5.62
C ALA A 338 -11.69 -27.94 -5.35
N GLY A 339 -12.52 -27.62 -6.35
CA GLY A 339 -13.97 -27.73 -6.27
C GLY A 339 -14.55 -27.04 -5.04
N GLY A 340 -15.40 -27.75 -4.28
CA GLY A 340 -16.10 -27.19 -3.11
C GLY A 340 -15.20 -26.73 -1.96
N LEU A 341 -13.95 -27.20 -1.84
CA LEU A 341 -13.03 -26.80 -0.75
C LEU A 341 -12.84 -25.27 -0.71
N VAL A 342 -12.94 -24.62 -1.87
CA VAL A 342 -12.85 -23.17 -2.02
C VAL A 342 -13.82 -22.40 -1.11
N MET A 343 -14.95 -22.99 -0.74
CA MET A 343 -15.99 -22.37 0.11
C MET A 343 -15.77 -22.63 1.62
N GLY A 344 -14.67 -23.28 1.99
CA GLY A 344 -14.38 -23.63 3.37
C GLY A 344 -13.84 -22.46 4.20
N TYR A 345 -14.26 -22.37 5.45
CA TYR A 345 -13.72 -21.45 6.46
C TYR A 345 -13.35 -22.18 7.77
N TYR A 346 -12.45 -21.61 8.54
CA TYR A 346 -12.08 -22.07 9.88
C TYR A 346 -12.75 -21.23 10.97
N ASP A 347 -12.98 -21.83 12.14
CA ASP A 347 -13.28 -21.07 13.34
C ASP A 347 -11.99 -20.56 13.98
N GLY A 348 -11.67 -19.31 13.68
CA GLY A 348 -10.47 -18.66 14.18
C GLY A 348 -10.46 -18.32 15.67
N SER A 349 -11.55 -18.53 16.42
CA SER A 349 -11.69 -18.02 17.80
C SER A 349 -10.64 -18.54 18.80
N ALA A 350 -10.01 -19.70 18.50
CA ALA A 350 -8.93 -20.26 19.32
C ALA A 350 -7.52 -19.75 18.92
N MET A 351 -7.37 -19.15 17.73
CA MET A 351 -6.08 -18.69 17.19
C MET A 351 -5.46 -17.60 18.06
N SER A 352 -4.14 -17.59 18.13
CA SER A 352 -3.36 -16.57 18.84
C SER A 352 -3.44 -15.23 18.13
N MET A 353 -3.41 -15.22 16.80
CA MET A 353 -3.59 -14.01 16.00
C MET A 353 -4.98 -13.40 16.14
N TRP A 354 -6.02 -14.22 16.34
CA TRP A 354 -7.36 -13.73 16.65
C TRP A 354 -7.40 -12.97 17.97
N LYS A 355 -6.71 -13.44 19.00
CA LYS A 355 -6.60 -12.73 20.29
C LYS A 355 -5.87 -11.40 20.14
N LEU A 356 -4.85 -11.34 19.29
CA LEU A 356 -4.19 -10.07 18.95
C LEU A 356 -5.13 -9.12 18.20
N ALA A 357 -5.93 -9.62 17.26
CA ALA A 357 -6.96 -8.83 16.59
C ALA A 357 -8.01 -8.27 17.58
N GLN A 358 -8.43 -9.06 18.58
CA GLN A 358 -9.32 -8.58 19.65
C GLN A 358 -8.67 -7.48 20.51
N GLN A 359 -7.35 -7.53 20.69
CA GLN A 359 -6.62 -6.55 21.49
C GLN A 359 -6.34 -5.25 20.73
N TYR A 360 -6.12 -5.32 19.42
CA TYR A 360 -5.66 -4.21 18.58
C TYR A 360 -6.69 -3.87 17.50
N THR A 361 -6.23 -3.58 16.28
CA THR A 361 -7.08 -3.26 15.14
C THR A 361 -7.06 -4.40 14.13
N LEU A 362 -8.23 -4.95 13.81
CA LEU A 362 -8.45 -5.82 12.64
C LEU A 362 -8.97 -4.96 11.48
N ALA A 363 -8.31 -4.98 10.33
CA ALA A 363 -8.85 -4.39 9.12
C ALA A 363 -9.65 -5.46 8.35
N ASP A 364 -10.96 -5.24 8.22
CA ASP A 364 -11.87 -6.21 7.57
C ASP A 364 -12.16 -5.88 6.11
N ASN A 365 -11.67 -4.75 5.62
CA ASN A 365 -11.83 -4.32 4.23
C ASN A 365 -10.46 -4.15 3.55
N PHE A 366 -9.55 -5.09 3.83
CA PHE A 366 -8.20 -5.17 3.29
C PHE A 366 -8.14 -6.20 2.15
N PHE A 367 -7.79 -5.76 0.95
CA PHE A 367 -7.70 -6.59 -0.25
C PHE A 367 -6.25 -6.94 -0.60
N MET A 368 -6.03 -8.07 -1.27
CA MET A 368 -4.72 -8.33 -1.85
C MET A 368 -4.41 -7.34 -2.98
N GLY A 369 -3.16 -6.88 -3.07
CA GLY A 369 -2.74 -5.80 -3.95
C GLY A 369 -3.01 -6.05 -5.42
N ALA A 370 -2.84 -7.31 -5.86
CA ALA A 370 -3.10 -7.76 -7.22
C ALA A 370 -3.87 -9.09 -7.24
N PHE A 371 -4.58 -9.37 -8.33
CA PHE A 371 -5.21 -10.67 -8.55
C PHE A 371 -4.18 -11.80 -8.53
N GLY A 372 -4.60 -12.99 -8.10
CA GLY A 372 -3.77 -14.20 -8.16
C GLY A 372 -2.70 -14.31 -7.07
N GLY A 373 -1.61 -15.01 -7.42
CA GLY A 373 -0.79 -15.74 -6.45
C GLY A 373 0.33 -14.96 -5.77
N SER A 374 1.07 -15.68 -4.92
CA SER A 374 2.11 -15.14 -4.04
C SER A 374 3.15 -14.30 -4.77
N PHE A 375 3.66 -14.79 -5.90
CA PHE A 375 4.70 -14.10 -6.68
C PHE A 375 4.32 -12.64 -6.97
N LEU A 376 3.16 -12.39 -7.59
CA LEU A 376 2.79 -11.03 -7.99
C LEU A 376 2.51 -10.15 -6.77
N ASN A 377 1.84 -10.67 -5.75
CA ASN A 377 1.53 -9.91 -4.54
C ASN A 377 2.78 -9.56 -3.71
N HIS A 378 3.87 -10.33 -3.77
CA HIS A 378 5.16 -9.94 -3.18
C HIS A 378 5.81 -8.79 -3.96
N GLN A 379 5.71 -8.79 -5.29
CA GLN A 379 6.20 -7.65 -6.11
C GLN A 379 5.36 -6.40 -5.82
N TYR A 380 4.05 -6.57 -5.72
CA TYR A 380 3.12 -5.49 -5.41
C TYR A 380 3.37 -4.88 -4.02
N LEU A 381 3.76 -5.69 -3.03
CA LEU A 381 4.16 -5.21 -1.71
C LEU A 381 5.38 -4.28 -1.73
N VAL A 382 6.30 -4.42 -2.70
CA VAL A 382 7.54 -3.62 -2.72
C VAL A 382 7.57 -2.50 -3.76
N CYS A 383 6.74 -2.56 -4.81
CA CYS A 383 6.72 -1.53 -5.87
C CYS A 383 5.32 -1.08 -6.30
N ALA A 384 4.24 -1.72 -5.82
CA ALA A 384 2.88 -1.55 -6.35
C ALA A 384 2.80 -1.74 -7.87
N CYS A 385 3.61 -2.66 -8.42
CA CYS A 385 3.81 -2.82 -9.85
C CYS A 385 3.85 -4.30 -10.24
N ALA A 386 3.55 -4.58 -11.52
CA ALA A 386 3.72 -5.90 -12.11
C ALA A 386 5.09 -5.98 -12.81
N PRO A 387 5.88 -7.05 -12.61
CA PRO A 387 7.15 -7.21 -13.32
C PRO A 387 6.97 -7.38 -14.82
N VAL A 388 7.95 -6.90 -15.57
CA VAL A 388 7.96 -6.93 -17.04
C VAL A 388 8.82 -8.08 -17.55
N TYR A 389 8.32 -8.76 -18.58
CA TYR A 389 9.07 -9.70 -19.38
C TYR A 389 9.22 -9.16 -20.82
N PRO A 390 10.40 -8.67 -21.22
CA PRO A 390 10.59 -8.11 -22.57
C PRO A 390 10.60 -9.19 -23.65
N ASN A 391 9.95 -8.91 -24.79
CA ASN A 391 9.98 -9.75 -26.01
C ASN A 391 9.66 -11.24 -25.73
N ALA A 392 8.66 -11.51 -24.90
CA ALA A 392 8.33 -12.87 -24.47
C ALA A 392 8.08 -13.82 -25.64
N GLU A 393 7.42 -13.35 -26.70
CA GLU A 393 7.01 -14.10 -27.89
C GLU A 393 8.16 -14.68 -28.70
N THR A 394 9.34 -14.04 -28.65
CA THR A 394 10.55 -14.48 -29.36
C THR A 394 11.60 -15.07 -28.42
N SER A 395 11.27 -15.22 -27.14
CA SER A 395 12.16 -15.74 -26.11
C SER A 395 11.86 -17.20 -25.75
N VAL A 396 12.69 -17.76 -24.85
CA VAL A 396 12.44 -19.07 -24.22
C VAL A 396 11.12 -19.15 -23.46
N ALA A 397 10.52 -18.02 -23.10
CA ALA A 397 9.24 -17.93 -22.38
C ALA A 397 8.01 -17.75 -23.30
N SER A 398 8.15 -17.91 -24.62
CA SER A 398 7.01 -17.80 -25.56
C SER A 398 5.85 -18.73 -25.23
N GLY A 399 6.14 -19.96 -24.78
CA GLY A 399 5.13 -20.91 -24.29
C GLY A 399 4.47 -20.51 -22.96
N SER A 400 4.98 -19.47 -22.28
CA SER A 400 4.48 -18.99 -21.00
C SER A 400 3.45 -17.86 -21.13
N ILE A 401 3.08 -17.48 -22.35
CA ILE A 401 2.08 -16.45 -22.64
C ILE A 401 0.68 -17.05 -22.53
N SER A 402 -0.12 -16.55 -21.58
CA SER A 402 -1.50 -16.99 -21.40
C SER A 402 -2.37 -16.60 -22.59
N VAL A 403 -3.32 -17.47 -22.94
CA VAL A 403 -4.27 -17.23 -24.03
C VAL A 403 -5.62 -16.83 -23.41
N VAL A 404 -6.03 -15.60 -23.70
CA VAL A 404 -7.23 -14.98 -23.14
C VAL A 404 -8.17 -14.52 -24.24
N ASP A 405 -9.46 -14.58 -23.95
CA ASP A 405 -10.50 -13.94 -24.73
C ASP A 405 -10.72 -12.52 -24.22
N THR A 406 -10.95 -11.58 -25.15
CA THR A 406 -11.27 -10.18 -24.83
C THR A 406 -12.65 -9.79 -25.32
N ASP A 407 -13.22 -8.74 -24.72
CA ASP A 407 -14.42 -8.09 -25.25
C ASP A 407 -14.10 -7.21 -26.49
N ALA A 408 -15.13 -6.58 -27.06
CA ALA A 408 -14.98 -5.72 -28.23
C ALA A 408 -14.09 -4.48 -28.00
N ASN A 409 -13.86 -4.12 -26.73
CA ASN A 409 -13.00 -3.01 -26.33
C ASN A 409 -11.58 -3.47 -25.96
N GLY A 410 -11.28 -4.78 -26.09
CA GLY A 410 -9.99 -5.36 -25.73
C GLY A 410 -9.83 -5.64 -24.23
N ASN A 411 -10.88 -5.50 -23.41
CA ASN A 411 -10.80 -5.84 -22.00
C ASN A 411 -10.81 -7.35 -21.80
N PHE A 412 -10.12 -7.84 -20.76
CA PHE A 412 -10.15 -9.24 -20.38
C PHE A 412 -11.59 -9.73 -20.16
N LYS A 413 -11.93 -10.86 -20.78
CA LYS A 413 -13.21 -11.55 -20.59
C LYS A 413 -13.04 -12.87 -19.85
N SER A 414 -12.13 -13.71 -20.31
CA SER A 414 -11.85 -15.04 -19.73
C SER A 414 -10.52 -15.59 -20.23
N LEU A 415 -9.98 -16.61 -19.57
CA LEU A 415 -9.03 -17.52 -20.21
C LEU A 415 -9.74 -18.30 -21.32
N SER A 416 -9.09 -18.49 -22.47
CA SER A 416 -9.67 -19.26 -23.56
C SER A 416 -9.75 -20.74 -23.19
N LEU A 417 -10.93 -21.33 -23.30
CA LEU A 417 -11.17 -22.75 -22.98
C LEU A 417 -10.81 -23.65 -24.17
N LYS A 418 -10.29 -24.85 -23.88
CA LYS A 418 -10.14 -25.92 -24.87
C LYS A 418 -11.52 -26.45 -25.28
N PRO A 419 -11.70 -26.91 -26.52
CA PRO A 419 -12.93 -27.61 -26.93
C PRO A 419 -13.26 -28.86 -26.09
N THR A 420 -12.25 -29.44 -25.43
CA THR A 420 -12.38 -30.59 -24.52
C THR A 420 -12.74 -30.20 -23.09
N SER A 421 -12.82 -28.90 -22.78
CA SER A 421 -13.22 -28.45 -21.45
C SER A 421 -14.64 -28.97 -21.15
N PRO A 422 -14.88 -29.51 -19.94
CA PRO A 422 -16.22 -29.98 -19.57
C PRO A 422 -17.22 -28.82 -19.60
N ALA A 423 -18.48 -29.13 -19.96
CA ALA A 423 -19.55 -28.14 -20.02
C ALA A 423 -20.02 -27.67 -18.63
N SER A 424 -19.73 -28.45 -17.59
CA SER A 424 -20.09 -28.17 -16.20
C SER A 424 -18.95 -28.54 -15.25
N ILE A 425 -18.69 -27.67 -14.27
CA ILE A 425 -17.72 -27.92 -13.20
C ILE A 425 -18.05 -29.18 -12.39
N GLN A 426 -19.29 -29.66 -12.40
CA GLN A 426 -19.69 -30.90 -11.72
C GLN A 426 -19.02 -32.15 -12.32
N THR A 427 -18.64 -32.08 -13.60
CA THR A 427 -18.10 -33.22 -14.35
C THR A 427 -16.59 -33.15 -14.54
N GLY A 428 -15.95 -32.03 -14.21
CA GLY A 428 -14.51 -31.85 -14.24
C GLY A 428 -14.11 -30.37 -14.20
N THR A 429 -12.82 -30.13 -13.97
CA THR A 429 -12.26 -28.76 -13.93
C THR A 429 -12.16 -28.15 -15.32
N ALA A 430 -12.21 -26.81 -15.41
CA ALA A 430 -11.97 -26.09 -16.65
C ALA A 430 -10.62 -26.47 -17.28
N GLN A 431 -10.59 -26.60 -18.60
CA GLN A 431 -9.38 -26.88 -19.35
C GLN A 431 -9.05 -25.69 -20.25
N TYR A 432 -7.92 -25.03 -20.00
CA TYR A 432 -7.50 -23.83 -20.73
C TYR A 432 -6.62 -24.17 -21.93
N VAL A 433 -6.68 -23.34 -22.97
CA VAL A 433 -5.74 -23.38 -24.10
C VAL A 433 -4.31 -23.16 -23.57
N ASN A 434 -4.11 -22.06 -22.84
CA ASN A 434 -2.91 -21.83 -22.03
C ASN A 434 -3.21 -20.86 -20.88
N ASP A 435 -3.07 -21.34 -19.65
CA ASP A 435 -2.99 -20.51 -18.44
C ASP A 435 -1.55 -20.62 -17.92
N SER A 436 -0.77 -19.56 -18.06
CA SER A 436 0.67 -19.60 -17.78
C SER A 436 1.17 -18.33 -17.06
N THR A 437 2.48 -18.10 -16.99
CA THR A 437 3.06 -17.09 -16.10
C THR A 437 2.99 -15.66 -16.62
N LEU A 438 2.84 -15.48 -17.93
CA LEU A 438 2.84 -14.18 -18.58
C LEU A 438 1.45 -13.81 -19.10
N THR A 439 1.14 -12.52 -19.07
CA THR A 439 -0.04 -11.97 -19.76
C THR A 439 0.12 -12.06 -21.27
N ALA A 440 -0.98 -11.91 -22.01
CA ALA A 440 -0.88 -11.50 -23.41
C ALA A 440 -0.17 -10.14 -23.54
N LYS A 441 0.37 -9.85 -24.74
CA LYS A 441 0.99 -8.57 -25.06
C LYS A 441 -0.04 -7.45 -24.89
N ASP A 442 0.30 -6.40 -24.15
CA ASP A 442 -0.58 -5.25 -24.01
C ASP A 442 -0.51 -4.30 -25.23
N GLY A 443 -1.31 -3.24 -25.22
CA GLY A 443 -1.35 -2.25 -26.30
C GLY A 443 -0.05 -1.45 -26.47
N THR A 444 0.86 -1.48 -25.50
CA THR A 444 2.19 -0.84 -25.56
C THR A 444 3.28 -1.81 -26.03
N GLY A 445 2.93 -3.08 -26.19
CA GLY A 445 3.84 -4.12 -26.62
C GLY A 445 4.56 -4.85 -25.49
N VAL A 446 4.10 -4.70 -24.24
CA VAL A 446 4.76 -5.23 -23.04
C VAL A 446 4.04 -6.50 -22.55
N TYR A 447 4.82 -7.47 -22.06
CA TYR A 447 4.32 -8.64 -21.34
C TYR A 447 4.64 -8.50 -19.87
N TYR A 448 3.73 -8.98 -19.03
CA TYR A 448 3.90 -8.90 -17.58
C TYR A 448 3.87 -10.29 -16.97
N ALA A 449 4.74 -10.51 -16.00
CA ALA A 449 4.73 -11.72 -15.18
C ALA A 449 3.66 -11.58 -14.10
N VAL A 450 2.66 -12.46 -14.12
CA VAL A 450 1.49 -12.41 -13.23
C VAL A 450 1.27 -13.69 -12.42
N ASN A 451 1.97 -14.78 -12.77
CA ASN A 451 2.06 -15.97 -11.92
C ASN A 451 3.54 -16.34 -11.70
N THR A 452 3.79 -17.33 -10.84
CA THR A 452 5.12 -17.67 -10.31
C THR A 452 6.21 -17.82 -11.37
N MET A 453 7.15 -16.86 -11.37
CA MET A 453 8.44 -16.93 -12.04
C MET A 453 9.55 -16.94 -10.99
N GLN A 454 10.74 -17.40 -11.34
CA GLN A 454 11.88 -17.51 -10.43
C GLN A 454 12.82 -16.30 -10.56
N PRO A 455 13.48 -15.88 -9.46
CA PRO A 455 14.38 -14.74 -9.49
C PRO A 455 15.59 -15.01 -10.40
N PRO A 456 16.17 -13.98 -11.03
CA PRO A 456 17.37 -14.09 -11.86
C PRO A 456 18.64 -14.42 -11.05
N TYR A 457 18.59 -14.30 -9.72
CA TYR A 457 19.73 -14.50 -8.83
C TYR A 457 19.48 -15.61 -7.82
N GLN A 458 20.51 -16.38 -7.47
CA GLN A 458 20.43 -17.37 -6.40
C GLN A 458 20.23 -16.69 -5.03
N PRO A 459 19.45 -17.29 -4.10
CA PRO A 459 18.69 -18.53 -4.24
C PRO A 459 17.49 -18.40 -5.20
N SER A 460 17.38 -19.35 -6.14
CA SER A 460 16.33 -19.37 -7.17
C SER A 460 15.81 -20.80 -7.36
N GLY A 461 14.54 -20.94 -7.75
CA GLY A 461 14.00 -22.24 -8.14
C GLY A 461 14.62 -22.81 -9.42
N ASN A 462 15.33 -21.99 -10.18
CA ASN A 462 16.12 -22.43 -11.32
C ASN A 462 17.58 -22.52 -10.93
N ALA A 463 18.18 -23.69 -11.12
CA ALA A 463 19.61 -23.90 -10.89
C ALA A 463 20.46 -22.98 -11.79
N PRO A 464 21.70 -22.64 -11.41
CA PRO A 464 22.62 -21.95 -12.29
C PRO A 464 22.88 -22.73 -13.57
N ALA A 465 23.13 -22.02 -14.67
CA ALA A 465 23.57 -22.65 -15.91
C ALA A 465 24.86 -23.45 -15.66
N SER A 466 25.05 -24.55 -16.39
CA SER A 466 26.28 -25.36 -16.29
C SER A 466 27.53 -24.54 -16.61
N THR A 467 27.39 -23.57 -17.52
CA THR A 467 28.43 -22.64 -17.98
C THR A 467 28.70 -21.46 -17.04
N ASP A 468 27.81 -21.17 -16.09
CA ASP A 468 28.03 -20.11 -15.10
C ASP A 468 29.01 -20.61 -14.03
N SER A 469 30.23 -20.08 -14.02
CA SER A 469 31.27 -20.42 -13.03
C SER A 469 31.04 -19.75 -11.67
N THR A 470 30.27 -18.66 -11.62
CA THR A 470 29.97 -17.94 -10.37
C THR A 470 28.95 -18.70 -9.53
N LYS A 471 28.03 -19.41 -10.18
CA LYS A 471 26.88 -20.08 -9.55
C LYS A 471 25.96 -19.12 -8.78
N LEU A 472 26.05 -17.82 -9.07
CA LEU A 472 25.26 -16.78 -8.42
C LEU A 472 23.99 -16.43 -9.21
N LEU A 473 23.90 -16.81 -10.49
CA LEU A 473 22.78 -16.51 -11.36
C LEU A 473 21.84 -17.71 -11.50
N ALA A 474 20.57 -17.46 -11.75
CA ALA A 474 19.64 -18.46 -12.24
C ALA A 474 19.86 -18.67 -13.75
N ASP A 475 19.69 -19.90 -14.26
CA ASP A 475 19.83 -20.18 -15.69
C ASP A 475 18.80 -19.36 -16.51
N PRO A 476 19.24 -18.38 -17.32
CA PRO A 476 18.33 -17.52 -18.09
C PRO A 476 17.67 -18.25 -19.27
N THR A 477 18.10 -19.48 -19.59
CA THR A 477 17.49 -20.29 -20.64
C THR A 477 16.22 -21.00 -20.18
N LYS A 478 15.90 -20.95 -18.88
CA LYS A 478 14.62 -21.47 -18.37
C LYS A 478 13.51 -20.45 -18.60
N ALA A 479 12.42 -20.90 -19.21
CA ALA A 479 11.20 -20.11 -19.45
C ALA A 479 10.62 -19.44 -18.20
N THR A 480 10.92 -19.97 -17.02
CA THR A 480 10.47 -19.47 -15.72
C THR A 480 11.44 -18.50 -15.06
N THR A 481 12.64 -18.28 -15.58
CA THR A 481 13.56 -17.25 -15.03
C THR A 481 13.08 -15.88 -15.47
N LEU A 482 12.71 -15.03 -14.51
CA LEU A 482 12.34 -13.64 -14.80
C LEU A 482 13.60 -12.80 -15.01
N PRO A 483 13.70 -12.02 -16.10
CA PRO A 483 14.78 -11.04 -16.25
C PRO A 483 14.81 -10.04 -15.08
N ALA A 484 15.99 -9.51 -14.77
CA ALA A 484 16.13 -8.55 -13.69
C ALA A 484 15.28 -7.29 -13.93
N GLN A 485 14.57 -6.89 -12.88
CA GLN A 485 13.69 -5.73 -12.84
C GLN A 485 14.48 -4.48 -12.43
N THR A 486 14.02 -3.31 -12.88
CA THR A 486 14.72 -2.02 -12.68
C THR A 486 13.81 -0.90 -12.19
N GLN A 487 12.52 -1.18 -12.03
CA GLN A 487 11.53 -0.24 -11.54
C GLN A 487 11.88 0.18 -10.11
N ASP A 488 11.51 1.40 -9.76
CA ASP A 488 11.62 1.87 -8.39
C ASP A 488 10.81 0.99 -7.44
N THR A 489 11.39 0.77 -6.25
CA THR A 489 10.76 0.04 -5.15
C THR A 489 10.74 0.95 -3.93
N ILE A 490 10.02 0.55 -2.89
CA ILE A 490 10.08 1.23 -1.60
C ILE A 490 11.51 1.28 -1.04
N ALA A 491 12.35 0.28 -1.33
CA ALA A 491 13.75 0.28 -0.94
C ALA A 491 14.52 1.44 -1.57
N SER A 492 14.38 1.66 -2.90
CA SER A 492 15.10 2.76 -3.57
C SER A 492 14.64 4.14 -3.06
N LEU A 493 13.38 4.27 -2.62
CA LEU A 493 12.88 5.49 -1.99
C LEU A 493 13.45 5.68 -0.58
N LEU A 494 13.49 4.63 0.23
CA LEU A 494 14.07 4.65 1.58
C LEU A 494 15.56 4.99 1.54
N ASP A 495 16.32 4.40 0.61
CA ASP A 495 17.75 4.65 0.45
C ASP A 495 18.05 6.09 0.05
N ARG A 496 17.30 6.64 -0.92
CA ARG A 496 17.40 8.05 -1.32
C ARG A 496 17.17 8.99 -0.13
N ARG A 497 16.38 8.56 0.85
CA ARG A 497 16.08 9.33 2.07
C ARG A 497 17.00 8.98 3.25
N GLY A 498 17.91 8.02 3.08
CA GLY A 498 18.82 7.55 4.14
C GLY A 498 18.09 6.82 5.28
N ILE A 499 16.94 6.21 5.00
CA ILE A 499 16.14 5.48 5.98
C ILE A 499 16.54 4.01 5.96
N SER A 500 16.98 3.49 7.10
CA SER A 500 17.42 2.10 7.19
C SER A 500 16.25 1.13 7.00
N TRP A 501 16.49 0.08 6.22
CA TRP A 501 15.49 -0.95 5.97
C TRP A 501 16.12 -2.32 5.76
N ALA A 502 15.35 -3.40 5.92
CA ALA A 502 15.77 -4.75 5.53
C ALA A 502 14.57 -5.68 5.25
N TRP A 503 14.81 -6.70 4.44
CA TRP A 503 13.92 -7.84 4.24
C TRP A 503 14.52 -9.08 4.92
N TYR A 504 13.80 -9.61 5.90
CA TYR A 504 14.17 -10.77 6.68
C TYR A 504 13.37 -11.99 6.21
N SER A 505 14.08 -13.07 5.94
CA SER A 505 13.50 -14.29 5.40
C SER A 505 13.79 -15.47 6.30
N GLY A 506 12.75 -16.28 6.57
CA GLY A 506 12.96 -17.59 7.16
C GLY A 506 13.86 -18.44 6.27
N ALA A 507 14.90 -19.02 6.87
CA ALA A 507 15.87 -19.93 6.23
C ALA A 507 16.74 -19.33 5.11
N TRP A 508 16.93 -18.01 5.03
CA TRP A 508 17.78 -17.36 4.04
C TRP A 508 19.23 -17.86 4.06
N SER A 509 19.84 -17.92 5.23
CA SER A 509 21.21 -18.39 5.39
C SER A 509 21.31 -19.89 5.09
N ALA A 510 20.32 -20.67 5.51
CA ALA A 510 20.28 -22.11 5.26
C ALA A 510 20.18 -22.43 3.76
N VAL A 511 19.28 -21.76 3.03
CA VAL A 511 19.11 -22.01 1.59
C VAL A 511 20.28 -21.50 0.77
N THR A 512 20.95 -20.43 1.20
CA THR A 512 22.16 -19.92 0.54
C THR A 512 23.30 -20.94 0.64
N ALA A 513 23.39 -21.68 1.75
CA ALA A 513 24.36 -22.76 1.93
C ALA A 513 23.94 -24.08 1.24
N ASN A 514 22.64 -24.34 1.15
CA ASN A 514 22.10 -25.57 0.57
C ASN A 514 20.82 -25.31 -0.23
N SER A 515 20.94 -25.23 -1.55
CA SER A 515 19.81 -25.03 -2.46
C SER A 515 18.82 -26.20 -2.50
N ALA A 516 19.17 -27.38 -1.95
CA ALA A 516 18.23 -28.50 -1.83
C ALA A 516 17.07 -28.21 -0.86
N LEU A 517 17.12 -27.10 -0.11
CA LEU A 517 16.04 -26.62 0.77
C LEU A 517 14.93 -25.85 0.03
N ILE A 518 15.08 -25.63 -1.28
CA ILE A 518 14.09 -24.95 -2.12
C ILE A 518 12.97 -25.94 -2.50
N TYR A 519 11.71 -25.57 -2.27
CA TYR A 519 10.51 -26.33 -2.66
C TYR A 519 10.51 -27.82 -2.26
N ASN A 520 11.22 -28.19 -1.20
CA ASN A 520 11.48 -29.60 -0.90
C ASN A 520 10.50 -30.21 0.13
N ASN A 521 9.57 -29.41 0.65
CA ASN A 521 8.57 -29.80 1.66
C ASN A 521 9.17 -30.41 2.96
N THR A 522 10.45 -30.12 3.26
CA THR A 522 11.11 -30.45 4.53
C THR A 522 11.31 -29.20 5.37
N THR A 523 11.70 -29.33 6.64
CA THR A 523 11.99 -28.18 7.50
C THR A 523 13.50 -27.94 7.60
N PRO A 524 14.00 -26.73 7.30
CA PRO A 524 13.26 -25.58 6.78
C PRO A 524 12.93 -25.70 5.28
N ASN A 525 11.82 -25.09 4.85
CA ASN A 525 11.39 -25.03 3.45
C ASN A 525 11.49 -23.60 2.92
N PHE A 526 12.30 -23.36 1.89
CA PHE A 526 12.48 -22.02 1.31
C PHE A 526 11.70 -21.86 0.00
N GLN A 527 11.07 -20.69 -0.16
CA GLN A 527 10.26 -20.33 -1.32
C GLN A 527 10.89 -19.10 -2.01
N PRO A 528 11.75 -19.29 -3.04
CA PRO A 528 12.46 -18.20 -3.71
C PRO A 528 11.55 -17.11 -4.28
N HIS A 529 10.35 -17.48 -4.74
CA HIS A 529 9.42 -16.52 -5.32
C HIS A 529 8.75 -15.60 -4.31
N HIS A 530 8.98 -15.81 -3.01
CA HIS A 530 8.56 -14.91 -1.93
C HIS A 530 9.65 -13.88 -1.58
N GLN A 531 10.73 -13.79 -2.36
CA GLN A 531 11.84 -12.84 -2.15
C GLN A 531 11.80 -11.70 -3.17
N PRO A 532 10.94 -10.70 -3.01
CA PRO A 532 10.65 -9.75 -4.09
C PRO A 532 11.86 -8.92 -4.52
N PHE A 533 12.70 -8.49 -3.58
CA PHE A 533 13.91 -7.73 -3.89
C PHE A 533 14.96 -8.55 -4.66
N ASN A 534 14.91 -9.89 -4.58
CA ASN A 534 15.81 -10.77 -5.34
C ASN A 534 15.54 -10.77 -6.86
N TYR A 535 14.52 -10.04 -7.31
CA TYR A 535 14.20 -9.86 -8.73
C TYR A 535 14.80 -8.59 -9.34
N TYR A 536 15.34 -7.68 -8.53
CA TYR A 536 15.77 -6.35 -8.98
C TYR A 536 17.27 -6.27 -9.17
N SER A 537 17.73 -5.60 -10.23
CA SER A 537 19.15 -5.47 -10.57
C SER A 537 19.98 -4.85 -9.45
N ALA A 538 19.40 -3.96 -8.64
CA ALA A 538 20.01 -3.37 -7.45
C ALA A 538 20.49 -4.42 -6.42
N PHE A 539 19.96 -5.65 -6.47
CA PHE A 539 20.33 -6.76 -5.59
C PHE A 539 21.17 -7.83 -6.28
N SER A 540 21.78 -7.50 -7.43
CA SER A 540 22.73 -8.37 -8.13
C SER A 540 23.81 -8.85 -7.15
N PRO A 541 23.97 -10.17 -6.95
CA PRO A 541 25.03 -10.71 -6.09
C PRO A 541 26.43 -10.55 -6.72
N ILE A 542 26.52 -10.12 -7.98
CA ILE A 542 27.77 -9.86 -8.69
C ILE A 542 28.17 -8.40 -8.49
N ASP A 543 27.25 -7.47 -8.79
CA ASP A 543 27.56 -6.04 -8.85
C ASP A 543 27.34 -5.32 -7.51
N HIS A 544 26.47 -5.87 -6.66
CA HIS A 544 25.96 -5.22 -5.45
C HIS A 544 25.93 -6.18 -4.24
N ALA A 545 26.93 -7.06 -4.12
CA ALA A 545 27.00 -8.07 -3.06
C ALA A 545 26.87 -7.49 -1.65
N ASP A 546 27.58 -6.39 -1.35
CA ASP A 546 27.55 -5.75 -0.02
C ASP A 546 26.18 -5.16 0.30
N TYR A 547 25.58 -4.46 -0.67
CA TYR A 547 24.23 -3.90 -0.53
C TYR A 547 23.19 -5.02 -0.34
N ARG A 548 23.28 -6.08 -1.16
CA ARG A 548 22.43 -7.27 -1.01
C ARG A 548 22.55 -7.89 0.38
N ALA A 549 23.77 -8.08 0.90
CA ALA A 549 24.00 -8.66 2.23
C ALA A 549 23.51 -7.74 3.37
N ALA A 550 23.59 -6.41 3.17
CA ALA A 550 23.11 -5.44 4.14
C ALA A 550 21.58 -5.41 4.28
N HIS A 551 20.83 -5.84 3.26
CA HIS A 551 19.37 -5.71 3.21
C HIS A 551 18.60 -7.03 3.13
N LEU A 552 19.16 -8.11 2.56
CA LEU A 552 18.53 -9.43 2.51
C LEU A 552 19.12 -10.33 3.60
N LYS A 553 18.35 -10.52 4.68
CA LYS A 553 18.84 -11.11 5.93
C LYS A 553 18.04 -12.34 6.34
N ASP A 554 18.64 -13.14 7.22
CA ASP A 554 18.00 -14.29 7.84
C ASP A 554 17.15 -13.90 9.05
N TYR A 555 16.07 -14.66 9.30
CA TYR A 555 15.17 -14.44 10.42
C TYR A 555 15.82 -14.67 11.79
N ASP A 556 16.41 -15.84 12.04
CA ASP A 556 16.81 -16.21 13.41
C ASP A 556 18.09 -15.47 13.82
N SER A 557 19.10 -15.48 12.95
CA SER A 557 20.41 -14.89 13.28
C SER A 557 20.40 -13.36 13.25
N SER A 558 19.40 -12.74 12.61
CA SER A 558 19.36 -11.29 12.42
C SER A 558 18.06 -10.66 12.93
N PHE A 559 16.88 -11.03 12.42
CA PHE A 559 15.63 -10.31 12.78
C PHE A 559 15.33 -10.32 14.29
N LEU A 560 15.30 -11.51 14.92
CA LEU A 560 15.01 -11.61 16.34
C LEU A 560 16.15 -11.05 17.22
N ALA A 561 17.39 -11.20 16.78
CA ALA A 561 18.56 -10.64 17.46
C ALA A 561 18.53 -9.09 17.43
N ASP A 562 18.24 -8.51 16.27
CA ASP A 562 18.09 -7.07 16.07
C ASP A 562 16.91 -6.54 16.91
N ALA A 563 15.77 -7.25 16.93
CA ALA A 563 14.62 -6.90 17.76
C ALA A 563 14.96 -6.87 19.25
N ALA A 564 15.61 -7.93 19.77
CA ALA A 564 16.00 -8.02 21.16
C ALA A 564 17.03 -6.95 21.56
N ALA A 565 17.92 -6.58 20.63
CA ALA A 565 18.95 -5.56 20.85
C ALA A 565 18.46 -4.11 20.63
N GLY A 566 17.21 -3.91 20.17
CA GLY A 566 16.69 -2.59 19.80
C GLY A 566 17.39 -2.00 18.57
N LYS A 567 17.79 -2.86 17.62
CA LYS A 567 18.56 -2.53 16.41
C LYS A 567 17.80 -2.80 15.11
N LEU A 568 16.49 -3.04 15.17
CA LEU A 568 15.71 -3.18 13.94
C LEU A 568 15.83 -1.91 13.10
N PRO A 569 15.98 -2.04 11.77
CA PRO A 569 15.85 -0.93 10.84
C PRO A 569 14.52 -0.18 11.00
N ALA A 570 14.47 1.06 10.50
CA ALA A 570 13.26 1.85 10.53
C ALA A 570 12.10 1.19 9.77
N VAL A 571 12.40 0.42 8.70
CA VAL A 571 11.43 -0.42 7.99
C VAL A 571 11.94 -1.85 7.88
N SER A 572 11.23 -2.81 8.47
CA SER A 572 11.60 -4.22 8.45
C SER A 572 10.48 -5.06 7.85
N PHE A 573 10.77 -5.82 6.80
CA PHE A 573 9.85 -6.82 6.27
C PHE A 573 10.25 -8.20 6.78
N TYR A 574 9.28 -9.03 7.12
CA TYR A 574 9.50 -10.39 7.56
C TYR A 574 8.60 -11.38 6.82
N LYS A 575 9.23 -12.39 6.20
CA LYS A 575 8.55 -13.52 5.56
C LYS A 575 8.86 -14.84 6.28
N PRO A 576 7.88 -15.49 6.94
CA PRO A 576 8.07 -16.83 7.48
C PRO A 576 8.47 -17.84 6.40
N GLN A 577 9.27 -18.84 6.79
CA GLN A 577 9.61 -19.97 5.92
C GLN A 577 8.37 -20.83 5.61
N GLY A 578 8.47 -21.69 4.60
CA GLY A 578 7.37 -22.46 4.03
C GLY A 578 6.49 -23.17 5.06
N ASN A 579 7.05 -23.98 5.94
CA ASN A 579 6.25 -24.73 6.92
C ASN A 579 5.60 -23.87 8.02
N LEU A 580 5.88 -22.56 8.09
CA LEU A 580 5.38 -21.63 9.11
C LEU A 580 4.59 -20.46 8.52
N ASN A 581 4.30 -20.48 7.22
CA ASN A 581 3.65 -19.37 6.52
C ASN A 581 2.12 -19.52 6.37
N GLN A 582 1.56 -20.70 6.70
CA GLN A 582 0.15 -21.09 6.57
C GLN A 582 -0.38 -21.43 5.15
N HIS A 583 0.46 -21.49 4.12
CA HIS A 583 0.04 -21.89 2.76
C HIS A 583 -0.60 -23.29 2.74
N ALA A 584 -1.78 -23.42 2.15
CA ALA A 584 -2.41 -24.72 1.95
C ALA A 584 -1.53 -25.66 1.09
N GLY A 585 -1.63 -26.97 1.26
CA GLY A 585 -0.83 -27.94 0.52
C GLY A 585 0.53 -28.27 1.13
N TYR A 586 1.17 -27.36 1.88
CA TYR A 586 2.45 -27.66 2.57
C TYR A 586 2.61 -27.07 3.98
N ALA A 587 1.70 -26.21 4.44
CA ALA A 587 1.68 -25.70 5.81
C ALA A 587 0.26 -25.76 6.41
N ASN A 588 0.19 -25.85 7.74
CA ASN A 588 -1.08 -25.83 8.47
C ASN A 588 -1.29 -24.47 9.16
N VAL A 589 -2.53 -24.19 9.56
CA VAL A 589 -2.92 -22.91 10.17
C VAL A 589 -2.32 -22.80 11.58
N THR A 590 -2.39 -23.88 12.37
CA THR A 590 -1.93 -23.90 13.78
C THR A 590 -0.47 -23.45 13.94
N ASP A 591 0.44 -24.02 13.15
CA ASP A 591 1.87 -23.78 13.28
C ASP A 591 2.24 -22.35 12.86
N GLY A 592 1.67 -21.88 11.75
CA GLY A 592 1.90 -20.51 11.30
C GLY A 592 1.27 -19.45 12.23
N ASP A 593 0.08 -19.72 12.76
CA ASP A 593 -0.57 -18.84 13.76
C ASP A 593 0.30 -18.70 15.02
N ALA A 594 0.72 -19.83 15.59
CA ALA A 594 1.57 -19.85 16.78
C ALA A 594 2.92 -19.16 16.54
N HIS A 595 3.52 -19.39 15.37
CA HIS A 595 4.79 -18.79 14.98
C HIS A 595 4.70 -17.27 14.86
N ILE A 596 3.73 -16.75 14.10
CA ILE A 596 3.57 -15.31 13.90
C ILE A 596 3.23 -14.61 15.23
N ALA A 597 2.38 -15.22 16.06
CA ALA A 597 2.09 -14.69 17.40
C ALA A 597 3.34 -14.67 18.29
N ASN A 598 4.20 -15.69 18.20
CA ASN A 598 5.48 -15.71 18.94
C ASN A 598 6.40 -14.57 18.50
N VAL A 599 6.53 -14.34 17.19
CA VAL A 599 7.31 -13.23 16.62
C VAL A 599 6.84 -11.89 17.20
N ILE A 600 5.53 -11.65 17.20
CA ILE A 600 4.94 -10.42 17.73
C ILE A 600 5.21 -10.28 19.22
N ALA A 601 5.11 -11.37 19.98
CA ALA A 601 5.44 -11.35 21.40
C ALA A 601 6.91 -11.02 21.68
N GLN A 602 7.85 -11.36 20.80
CA GLN A 602 9.25 -10.91 20.91
C GLN A 602 9.41 -9.43 20.53
N LEU A 603 8.72 -8.97 19.47
CA LEU A 603 8.73 -7.57 19.06
C LEU A 603 8.17 -6.66 20.17
N GLN A 604 7.12 -7.09 20.87
CA GLN A 604 6.55 -6.36 22.02
C GLN A 604 7.51 -6.26 23.21
N LYS A 605 8.52 -7.13 23.31
CA LYS A 605 9.59 -7.06 24.32
C LYS A 605 10.79 -6.22 23.87
N SER A 606 10.83 -5.82 22.60
CA SER A 606 11.93 -5.01 22.06
C SER A 606 11.99 -3.65 22.77
N PRO A 607 13.20 -3.10 23.01
CA PRO A 607 13.36 -1.71 23.45
C PRO A 607 12.69 -0.68 22.50
N GLN A 608 12.45 -1.06 21.24
CA GLN A 608 11.83 -0.20 20.22
C GLN A 608 10.29 -0.26 20.22
N TRP A 609 9.65 -1.14 21.01
CA TRP A 609 8.20 -1.38 20.98
C TRP A 609 7.36 -0.11 21.12
N ASN A 610 7.75 0.82 22.00
CA ASN A 610 7.00 2.07 22.29
C ASN A 610 6.81 2.97 21.06
N ASN A 611 7.61 2.78 20.01
CA ASN A 611 7.54 3.53 18.77
C ASN A 611 7.35 2.60 17.55
N MET A 612 6.88 1.37 17.76
CA MET A 612 6.75 0.38 16.70
C MET A 612 5.32 0.29 16.17
N LEU A 613 5.20 0.16 14.85
CA LEU A 613 4.01 -0.30 14.16
C LEU A 613 4.32 -1.68 13.58
N ILE A 614 3.49 -2.68 13.88
CA ILE A 614 3.53 -3.99 13.25
C ILE A 614 2.27 -4.13 12.40
N VAL A 615 2.44 -4.43 11.11
CA VAL A 615 1.35 -4.82 10.21
C VAL A 615 1.52 -6.30 9.90
N VAL A 616 0.54 -7.10 10.28
CA VAL A 616 0.46 -8.51 9.87
C VAL A 616 -0.57 -8.60 8.78
N THR A 617 -0.18 -9.10 7.61
CA THR A 617 -1.12 -9.35 6.51
C THR A 617 -0.68 -10.58 5.73
N TYR A 618 -1.50 -11.01 4.79
CA TYR A 618 -1.24 -12.15 3.92
C TYR A 618 -0.89 -11.63 2.53
N ASP A 619 -0.27 -12.48 1.72
CA ASP A 619 0.03 -12.13 0.35
C ASP A 619 -1.21 -12.15 -0.54
N GLU A 620 -2.00 -13.21 -0.45
CA GLU A 620 -3.24 -13.40 -1.21
C GLU A 620 -4.19 -14.39 -0.50
N ASN A 621 -5.31 -14.73 -1.16
CA ASN A 621 -6.43 -15.44 -0.55
C ASN A 621 -6.36 -16.98 -0.56
N GLY A 622 -5.37 -17.57 -1.21
CA GLY A 622 -5.17 -19.02 -1.39
C GLY A 622 -6.21 -19.68 -2.25
N GLY A 623 -6.87 -18.88 -3.10
CA GLY A 623 -8.00 -19.31 -3.90
C GLY A 623 -9.29 -19.43 -3.10
N PHE A 624 -9.26 -19.33 -1.76
CA PHE A 624 -10.45 -19.42 -0.92
C PHE A 624 -11.44 -18.29 -1.20
N TYR A 625 -12.72 -18.62 -1.10
CA TYR A 625 -13.84 -17.70 -1.25
C TYR A 625 -13.82 -16.60 -0.19
N ASP A 626 -14.21 -15.40 -0.63
CA ASP A 626 -14.61 -14.29 0.24
C ASP A 626 -15.87 -13.65 -0.33
N HIS A 627 -16.80 -13.30 0.54
CA HIS A 627 -18.10 -12.78 0.11
C HIS A 627 -18.04 -11.31 -0.34
N ALA A 628 -17.10 -10.51 0.17
CA ALA A 628 -17.17 -9.06 -0.02
C ALA A 628 -16.81 -8.64 -1.44
N PRO A 629 -17.60 -7.77 -2.09
CA PRO A 629 -17.31 -7.29 -3.43
C PRO A 629 -15.94 -6.61 -3.52
N VAL A 630 -15.14 -7.03 -4.48
CA VAL A 630 -13.83 -6.44 -4.75
C VAL A 630 -14.00 -5.09 -5.49
N PRO A 631 -13.39 -3.98 -5.01
CA PRO A 631 -13.51 -2.69 -5.67
C PRO A 631 -12.77 -2.72 -7.02
N LYS A 632 -13.43 -2.25 -8.08
CA LYS A 632 -12.85 -2.15 -9.40
C LYS A 632 -11.85 -1.00 -9.46
N ALA A 633 -10.61 -1.28 -9.87
CA ALA A 633 -9.55 -0.29 -10.05
C ALA A 633 -8.78 -0.54 -11.35
N ASP A 634 -7.44 -0.63 -11.27
CA ASP A 634 -6.56 -0.89 -12.40
C ASP A 634 -6.60 -2.36 -12.85
N ARG A 635 -5.91 -2.68 -13.95
CA ARG A 635 -5.87 -4.03 -14.52
C ARG A 635 -5.19 -5.08 -13.63
N TRP A 636 -4.51 -4.69 -12.57
CA TRP A 636 -3.76 -5.60 -11.71
C TRP A 636 -4.59 -6.05 -10.51
N GLY A 637 -5.53 -5.25 -10.05
CA GLY A 637 -6.31 -5.53 -8.84
C GLY A 637 -7.11 -4.33 -8.35
N PRO A 638 -7.45 -4.28 -7.05
CA PRO A 638 -7.12 -5.29 -6.05
C PRO A 638 -7.82 -6.63 -6.31
N GLY A 639 -7.36 -7.68 -5.64
CA GLY A 639 -7.98 -9.01 -5.66
C GLY A 639 -8.90 -9.25 -4.46
N THR A 640 -9.13 -10.51 -4.12
CA THR A 640 -9.95 -10.96 -2.97
C THR A 640 -9.44 -10.41 -1.63
N ARG A 641 -10.34 -10.24 -0.63
CA ARG A 641 -9.95 -9.80 0.72
C ARG A 641 -9.04 -10.81 1.42
N ILE A 642 -8.13 -10.27 2.21
CA ILE A 642 -7.15 -11.00 3.03
C ILE A 642 -7.12 -10.43 4.45
N PRO A 643 -6.74 -11.22 5.47
CA PRO A 643 -6.63 -10.71 6.83
C PRO A 643 -5.53 -9.65 6.96
N ALA A 644 -5.81 -8.59 7.70
CA ALA A 644 -4.79 -7.63 8.12
C ALA A 644 -5.02 -7.15 9.55
N ILE A 645 -3.95 -7.14 10.37
CA ILE A 645 -3.98 -6.71 11.76
C ILE A 645 -2.91 -5.64 11.97
N VAL A 646 -3.32 -4.51 12.55
CA VAL A 646 -2.42 -3.39 12.89
C VAL A 646 -2.18 -3.41 14.39
N ILE A 647 -0.92 -3.64 14.79
CA ILE A 647 -0.50 -3.85 16.18
C ILE A 647 0.54 -2.78 16.55
N SER A 648 0.22 -1.92 17.52
CA SER A 648 1.09 -0.83 17.94
C SER A 648 0.65 -0.26 19.29
N PRO A 649 1.54 0.37 20.09
CA PRO A 649 1.11 1.24 21.17
C PRO A 649 0.11 2.33 20.72
N PHE A 650 0.20 2.76 19.46
CA PHE A 650 -0.68 3.76 18.85
C PHE A 650 -1.89 3.16 18.14
N ALA A 651 -2.01 1.84 18.03
CA ALA A 651 -3.17 1.24 17.39
C ALA A 651 -4.40 1.38 18.28
N LYS A 652 -5.54 1.68 17.67
CA LYS A 652 -6.84 1.59 18.33
C LYS A 652 -7.03 0.18 18.90
N ARG A 653 -7.71 0.07 20.04
CA ARG A 653 -7.85 -1.18 20.80
C ARG A 653 -9.24 -1.76 20.61
N GLY A 654 -9.33 -3.06 20.33
CA GLY A 654 -10.61 -3.74 20.06
C GLY A 654 -11.38 -3.10 18.92
N PHE A 655 -10.66 -2.63 17.89
CA PHE A 655 -11.22 -1.85 16.79
C PHE A 655 -11.29 -2.70 15.52
N VAL A 656 -12.42 -2.64 14.83
CA VAL A 656 -12.54 -3.17 13.46
C VAL A 656 -12.52 -1.98 12.51
N ASP A 657 -11.52 -1.95 11.65
CA ASP A 657 -11.35 -0.90 10.65
C ASP A 657 -11.97 -1.32 9.32
N HIS A 658 -12.98 -0.57 8.90
CA HIS A 658 -13.73 -0.79 7.66
C HIS A 658 -13.19 0.01 6.46
N THR A 659 -12.09 0.75 6.66
CA THR A 659 -11.46 1.52 5.58
C THR A 659 -10.97 0.58 4.48
N GLN A 660 -11.22 0.96 3.22
CA GLN A 660 -10.74 0.20 2.06
C GLN A 660 -9.22 0.28 1.97
N TYR A 661 -8.56 -0.86 2.11
CA TYR A 661 -7.11 -1.00 2.01
C TYR A 661 -6.73 -2.06 0.98
N ASP A 662 -5.50 -2.00 0.51
CA ASP A 662 -4.88 -3.14 -0.17
C ASP A 662 -3.47 -3.39 0.36
N THR A 663 -2.80 -4.45 -0.11
CA THR A 663 -1.38 -4.73 0.22
C THR A 663 -0.50 -3.47 0.12
N ALA A 664 -0.75 -2.61 -0.86
CA ALA A 664 0.05 -1.41 -1.10
C ALA A 664 -0.32 -0.23 -0.18
N SER A 665 -1.38 -0.34 0.65
CA SER A 665 -1.61 0.56 1.78
C SER A 665 -0.46 0.54 2.79
N VAL A 666 0.29 -0.56 2.88
CA VAL A 666 1.55 -0.61 3.65
C VAL A 666 2.58 0.35 3.07
N LEU A 667 2.70 0.41 1.74
CA LEU A 667 3.60 1.34 1.06
C LEU A 667 3.15 2.78 1.27
N ARG A 668 1.84 3.07 1.17
CA ARG A 668 1.28 4.40 1.48
C ARG A 668 1.62 4.84 2.90
N PHE A 669 1.49 3.94 3.88
CA PHE A 669 1.89 4.25 5.25
C PHE A 669 3.37 4.62 5.33
N ILE A 670 4.27 3.82 4.72
CA ILE A 670 5.71 4.07 4.73
C ILE A 670 6.05 5.39 4.04
N THR A 671 5.46 5.67 2.87
CA THR A 671 5.73 6.92 2.12
C THR A 671 5.25 8.13 2.91
N HIS A 672 4.07 8.09 3.52
CA HIS A 672 3.56 9.19 4.34
C HIS A 672 4.37 9.37 5.62
N ARG A 673 4.75 8.25 6.26
CA ARG A 673 5.55 8.29 7.48
C ARG A 673 6.91 8.93 7.25
N PHE A 674 7.62 8.55 6.19
CA PHE A 674 9.00 8.99 5.94
C PHE A 674 9.12 10.11 4.89
N ALA A 675 7.99 10.71 4.50
CA ALA A 675 7.92 11.76 3.48
C ALA A 675 8.63 11.37 2.18
N LEU A 676 8.33 10.17 1.69
CA LEU A 676 8.88 9.63 0.44
C LEU A 676 7.96 9.99 -0.75
N PRO A 677 8.50 10.12 -1.98
CA PRO A 677 7.69 10.20 -3.19
C PRO A 677 6.70 9.04 -3.34
N THR A 678 5.53 9.33 -3.92
CA THR A 678 4.52 8.32 -4.24
C THR A 678 4.99 7.45 -5.40
N LEU A 679 5.00 6.13 -5.22
CA LEU A 679 5.32 5.20 -6.30
C LEU A 679 4.27 5.30 -7.43
N PRO A 680 4.66 5.21 -8.72
CA PRO A 680 3.72 5.32 -9.84
C PRO A 680 2.54 4.35 -9.76
N GLY A 681 2.78 3.14 -9.25
CA GLY A 681 1.75 2.12 -9.06
C GLY A 681 0.67 2.50 -8.04
N LEU A 682 1.03 3.21 -6.97
CA LEU A 682 0.08 3.71 -5.98
C LEU A 682 -0.82 4.78 -6.59
N LYS A 683 -0.22 5.70 -7.35
CA LYS A 683 -0.96 6.73 -8.07
C LYS A 683 -1.92 6.13 -9.10
N LEU A 684 -1.47 5.17 -9.90
CA LEU A 684 -2.32 4.48 -10.87
C LEU A 684 -3.52 3.80 -10.19
N ARG A 685 -3.29 3.14 -9.03
CA ARG A 685 -4.34 2.51 -8.24
C ARG A 685 -5.40 3.52 -7.79
N ASP A 686 -4.97 4.64 -7.22
CA ASP A 686 -5.88 5.66 -6.68
C ASP A 686 -6.64 6.38 -7.80
N ASP A 687 -5.96 6.76 -8.89
CA ASP A 687 -6.59 7.36 -10.07
C ASP A 687 -7.64 6.41 -10.69
N SER A 688 -7.33 5.11 -10.76
CA SER A 688 -8.25 4.10 -11.31
C SER A 688 -9.46 3.86 -10.42
N LEU A 689 -9.30 3.89 -9.09
CA LEU A 689 -10.42 3.80 -8.15
C LEU A 689 -11.35 5.00 -8.31
N ILE A 690 -10.79 6.21 -8.32
CA ILE A 690 -11.54 7.45 -8.49
C ILE A 690 -12.30 7.44 -9.82
N ALA A 691 -11.66 7.01 -10.91
CA ALA A 691 -12.31 6.87 -12.22
C ALA A 691 -13.47 5.85 -12.23
N ASN A 692 -13.45 4.86 -11.33
CA ASN A 692 -14.54 3.90 -11.14
C ASN A 692 -15.50 4.28 -9.98
N GLY A 693 -15.47 5.54 -9.53
CA GLY A 693 -16.38 6.06 -8.49
C GLY A 693 -16.12 5.49 -7.10
N LYS A 694 -14.89 5.04 -6.82
CA LYS A 694 -14.42 4.57 -5.51
C LYS A 694 -13.48 5.60 -4.88
N PRO A 695 -13.39 5.66 -3.54
CA PRO A 695 -12.35 6.43 -2.89
C PRO A 695 -10.97 5.84 -3.20
N ALA A 696 -9.92 6.66 -3.10
CA ALA A 696 -8.53 6.20 -3.08
C ALA A 696 -8.32 5.18 -1.94
N MET A 697 -7.30 4.33 -2.07
CA MET A 697 -6.97 3.39 -1.00
C MET A 697 -6.48 4.14 0.23
N GLY A 698 -6.88 3.67 1.41
CA GLY A 698 -6.36 4.21 2.66
C GLY A 698 -4.90 3.82 2.91
N ASP A 699 -4.32 4.40 3.96
CA ASP A 699 -2.89 4.29 4.29
C ASP A 699 -2.63 3.75 5.71
N LEU A 700 -3.60 3.01 6.29
CA LEU A 700 -3.56 2.47 7.66
C LEU A 700 -3.59 3.51 8.80
N THR A 701 -3.61 4.81 8.53
CA THR A 701 -3.65 5.83 9.59
C THR A 701 -4.96 5.79 10.39
N ASN A 702 -6.07 5.35 9.80
CA ASN A 702 -7.35 5.22 10.52
C ASN A 702 -7.28 4.16 11.63
N ALA A 703 -6.39 3.18 11.53
CA ALA A 703 -6.17 2.18 12.57
C ALA A 703 -5.46 2.76 13.81
N LEU A 704 -4.97 4.00 13.74
CA LEU A 704 -4.10 4.62 14.74
C LEU A 704 -4.79 5.76 15.50
N THR A 705 -4.32 5.97 16.71
CA THR A 705 -4.62 7.11 17.56
C THR A 705 -3.34 7.55 18.26
N PHE A 706 -3.06 8.84 18.24
CA PHE A 706 -1.90 9.43 18.90
C PHE A 706 -2.38 10.22 20.10
N PRO A 707 -1.66 10.18 21.24
CA PRO A 707 -1.93 11.10 22.34
C PRO A 707 -1.90 12.54 21.85
N ALA A 708 -2.76 13.39 22.40
CA ALA A 708 -2.65 14.83 22.20
C ALA A 708 -1.25 15.28 22.66
N GLN A 709 -0.52 15.97 21.77
CA GLN A 709 0.83 16.48 22.06
C GLN A 709 0.79 17.70 22.96
#